data_AF-A0A3Q2XLK0-F1
#
_entry.id   AF-A0A3Q2XLK0-F1
#
_cell.length_a   1.000
_cell.length_b   1.000
_cell.length_c   1.000
_cell.angle_alpha   90.00
_cell.angle_beta   90.00
_cell.angle_gamma   90.00
#
_symmetry.space_group_name_H-M   'P 1'
#
loop_
_entity.id
_entity.type
_entity.pdbx_description
1 polymer ?
#
loop_
_entity_poly.entity_id
_entity_poly.type
_entity_poly.pdbx_seq_one_letter_code
_entity_poly.pdbx_strand_id
1 'polypeptide(L)'
;MEDKNCSSVEYSVQRQVLDELCLDEVAQKGSWSAKPTFSERLKGSMRCSVPRAKEILLSWVPVFGWLPKYSIRENAIGDLISGCSVGIMHLPQGMAYALLASLSPVIGLYTSLYPVLVYFIFGTSRHISIGTFAVISIMIGSVTERLAPDSNFLVNATNGTGSVNTNEQGAYRVQIACSLTVLAGLFQILLGVVRFGFVVTYLSEPLVRGYTTGSACHVFGSQLKYLFGLSPARTSGPLSLIYTLVNICSLLPQTVVPELVVSVVALTVLIVVKELNQCYRQRLPLPIPIELIVIIAATIITHFCDLSAKYNVDVVGEIPSGLKAPQAPDVSLFPAVIGDAFAVAIVGYAINISLGKTFALKHGYKVDSNQELVALGLSNTIGGCFQCYSVTSSLSRSLVQESTGGKTQVAGLISSIIVLITVLKIGALFETLPKAVLSTIVIVNLKGMFKQLTDVPMLWKTNKVDLLVWLVTFTCTILLNLDLGLAVSIGFSLLTVIFRTQLPRYSILGQVPATNLYLDVDTYKEAKEIPGIKIFRSSATIYYTNAEMYLEALQEKSGIQIGKLLAEKKKQDATRKQQKEKTDKNEPTPQVCRVSNLLPNGTFSLEEKQISAELGGQNFKRGVALKLTESPANGFSQGQVNWAYQSDTMSDSDMGSQHDDSIMQASKDSHDKKEPTDSSGPHSIILDLSATSFVDTVAVKTLKNICRDLGDIGVGVYLTGCQACVVEQLERAGFFSESIPKNRLFVTIHDAVLHILNKVGQTDVILVTTIHPPCTLYVPFPAGAPSSCLVNLLFLH
;
A
#
# COMPACT_ATOMS: atom_id res chain seq x y z
N MET A 1 -0.88 -22.42 -39.05
CA MET A 1 -0.07 -23.54 -38.54
C MET A 1 1.34 -23.32 -39.06
N GLU A 2 2.14 -22.59 -38.30
CA GLU A 2 3.59 -22.56 -38.52
C GLU A 2 4.16 -23.61 -37.57
N ASP A 3 4.52 -24.77 -38.11
CA ASP A 3 5.31 -25.77 -37.40
C ASP A 3 6.72 -25.22 -37.22
N LYS A 4 6.91 -24.41 -36.18
CA LYS A 4 8.23 -24.19 -35.62
C LYS A 4 8.64 -25.50 -34.97
N ASN A 5 9.49 -26.25 -35.67
CA ASN A 5 10.37 -27.27 -35.13
C ASN A 5 11.04 -26.71 -33.86
N CYS A 6 10.40 -26.94 -32.71
CA CYS A 6 11.02 -26.75 -31.42
C CYS A 6 12.01 -27.91 -31.32
N SER A 7 13.28 -27.67 -31.63
CA SER A 7 14.34 -28.64 -31.35
C SER A 7 14.30 -28.92 -29.85
N SER A 8 13.66 -30.03 -29.47
CA SER A 8 13.46 -30.41 -28.08
C SER A 8 14.84 -30.69 -27.49
N VAL A 9 15.33 -29.79 -26.65
CA VAL A 9 16.52 -30.03 -25.85
C VAL A 9 16.15 -31.10 -24.82
N GLU A 10 16.85 -32.24 -24.84
CA GLU A 10 16.66 -33.29 -23.86
C GLU A 10 17.15 -32.81 -22.47
N TYR A 11 16.29 -32.91 -21.46
CA TYR A 11 16.60 -32.50 -20.08
C TYR A 11 16.93 -33.73 -19.24
N SER A 12 18.22 -33.98 -19.03
CA SER A 12 18.72 -35.07 -18.18
C SER A 12 19.57 -34.52 -17.05
N VAL A 13 19.21 -34.87 -15.81
CA VAL A 13 19.92 -34.44 -14.59
C VAL A 13 20.09 -35.65 -13.69
N GLN A 14 21.35 -36.04 -13.45
CA GLN A 14 21.70 -37.12 -12.52
C GLN A 14 22.53 -36.55 -11.37
N ARG A 15 21.99 -36.60 -10.15
CA ARG A 15 22.66 -36.17 -8.93
C ARG A 15 22.14 -36.94 -7.72
N GLN A 16 22.84 -36.81 -6.59
CA GLN A 16 22.34 -37.33 -5.31
C GLN A 16 21.18 -36.48 -4.79
N VAL A 17 20.31 -37.13 -4.01
CA VAL A 17 19.22 -36.48 -3.26
C VAL A 17 19.85 -35.76 -2.08
N LEU A 18 19.59 -34.45 -1.95
CA LEU A 18 20.17 -33.60 -0.92
C LEU A 18 19.05 -33.01 -0.04
N ASP A 19 19.19 -33.16 1.27
CA ASP A 19 18.44 -32.36 2.24
C ASP A 19 19.13 -31.00 2.47
N GLU A 20 18.48 -30.09 3.19
CA GLU A 20 19.04 -28.76 3.45
C GLU A 20 20.39 -28.82 4.20
N LEU A 21 20.61 -29.82 5.05
CA LEU A 21 21.86 -29.98 5.80
C LEU A 21 23.01 -30.39 4.87
N CYS A 22 22.81 -31.43 4.06
CA CYS A 22 23.79 -31.87 3.07
C CYS A 22 24.03 -30.78 2.03
N LEU A 23 23.01 -30.01 1.68
CA LEU A 23 23.17 -28.88 0.76
C LEU A 23 24.00 -27.75 1.38
N ASP A 24 23.76 -27.40 2.64
CA ASP A 24 24.54 -26.39 3.37
C ASP A 24 26.04 -26.78 3.42
N GLU A 25 26.35 -28.08 3.53
CA GLU A 25 27.71 -28.63 3.49
C GLU A 25 28.32 -28.61 2.07
N VAL A 26 27.62 -29.16 1.08
CA VAL A 26 28.08 -29.25 -0.32
C VAL A 26 28.27 -27.86 -0.92
N ALA A 27 27.38 -26.92 -0.60
CA ALA A 27 27.42 -25.56 -1.12
C ALA A 27 28.27 -24.59 -0.27
N GLN A 28 28.87 -25.06 0.83
CA GLN A 28 29.68 -24.25 1.75
C GLN A 28 28.99 -22.95 2.18
N LYS A 29 27.84 -23.07 2.86
CA LYS A 29 27.05 -21.90 3.27
C LYS A 29 27.87 -20.94 4.14
N GLY A 30 28.16 -19.76 3.59
CA GLY A 30 28.86 -18.70 4.34
C GLY A 30 28.00 -18.21 5.50
N SER A 31 28.63 -17.90 6.64
CA SER A 31 27.97 -17.19 7.72
C SER A 31 27.67 -15.77 7.23
N TRP A 32 26.41 -15.51 6.86
CA TRP A 32 26.00 -14.16 6.53
C TRP A 32 26.17 -13.30 7.79
N SER A 33 27.00 -12.26 7.66
CA SER A 33 27.15 -11.22 8.68
C SER A 33 25.76 -10.79 9.13
N ALA A 34 25.47 -10.98 10.43
CA ALA A 34 24.28 -10.43 11.05
C ALA A 34 24.14 -8.98 10.58
N LYS A 35 22.96 -8.62 10.04
CA LYS A 35 22.70 -7.23 9.64
C LYS A 35 23.12 -6.34 10.81
N PRO A 36 23.94 -5.31 10.59
CA PRO A 36 24.46 -4.48 11.68
C PRO A 36 23.29 -3.99 12.52
N THR A 37 23.44 -4.06 13.84
CA THR A 37 22.36 -3.72 14.78
C THR A 37 21.92 -2.28 14.53
N PHE A 38 20.66 -1.92 14.85
CA PHE A 38 20.18 -0.54 14.64
C PHE A 38 21.12 0.52 15.22
N SER A 39 21.73 0.22 16.39
CA SER A 39 22.78 1.04 17.03
C SER A 39 24.05 1.18 16.19
N GLU A 40 24.51 0.13 15.52
CA GLU A 40 25.67 0.16 14.63
C GLU A 40 25.37 0.87 13.31
N ARG A 41 24.14 0.73 12.79
CA ARG A 41 23.65 1.53 11.64
C ARG A 41 23.60 3.02 11.97
N LEU A 42 23.18 3.37 13.19
CA LEU A 42 23.14 4.76 13.64
C LEU A 42 24.57 5.32 13.82
N LYS A 43 25.47 4.56 14.46
CA LYS A 43 26.90 4.94 14.58
C LYS A 43 27.60 5.06 13.22
N GLY A 44 27.30 4.16 12.27
CA GLY A 44 27.80 4.24 10.89
C GLY A 44 27.18 5.39 10.10
N SER A 45 25.94 5.78 10.41
CA SER A 45 25.28 6.95 9.80
C SER A 45 25.80 8.29 10.35
N MET A 46 26.40 8.29 11.54
CA MET A 46 26.99 9.47 12.19
C MET A 46 28.46 9.71 11.84
N ARG A 47 29.11 8.82 11.06
CA ARG A 47 30.43 9.08 10.47
C ARG A 47 30.25 9.91 9.20
N CYS A 48 30.29 11.23 9.31
CA CYS A 48 30.29 12.15 8.18
C CYS A 48 31.63 12.07 7.44
N SER A 49 31.71 11.23 6.40
CA SER A 49 32.73 11.37 5.38
C SER A 49 32.30 12.45 4.37
N VAL A 50 33.26 13.24 3.88
CA VAL A 50 33.02 14.25 2.82
C VAL A 50 32.20 13.72 1.64
N PRO A 51 32.46 12.51 1.08
CA PRO A 51 31.63 11.97 -0.01
C PRO A 51 30.18 11.71 0.41
N ARG A 52 29.94 11.26 1.65
CA ARG A 52 28.59 11.01 2.16
C ARG A 52 27.82 12.31 2.42
N ALA A 53 28.49 13.36 2.88
CA ALA A 53 27.90 14.70 2.99
C ALA A 53 27.51 15.26 1.61
N LYS A 54 28.35 15.04 0.58
CA LYS A 54 28.03 15.39 -0.82
C LYS A 54 26.81 14.62 -1.34
N GLU A 55 26.72 13.31 -1.08
CA GLU A 55 25.54 12.50 -1.46
C GLU A 55 24.26 12.94 -0.73
N ILE A 56 24.36 13.30 0.56
CA ILE A 56 23.22 13.84 1.32
C ILE A 56 22.80 15.19 0.75
N LEU A 57 23.74 16.09 0.44
CA LEU A 57 23.41 17.38 -0.14
C LEU A 57 22.74 17.24 -1.52
N LEU A 58 23.25 16.35 -2.38
CA LEU A 58 22.69 16.10 -3.70
C LEU A 58 21.33 15.37 -3.66
N SER A 59 21.05 14.58 -2.62
CA SER A 59 19.75 13.94 -2.44
C SER A 59 18.70 14.91 -1.90
N TRP A 60 19.07 15.79 -0.96
CA TRP A 60 18.17 16.81 -0.40
C TRP A 60 17.93 18.00 -1.32
N VAL A 61 18.90 18.37 -2.16
CA VAL A 61 18.83 19.50 -3.10
C VAL A 61 19.14 19.03 -4.52
N PRO A 62 18.16 18.41 -5.22
CA PRO A 62 18.36 17.80 -6.53
C PRO A 62 18.84 18.77 -7.61
N VAL A 63 18.56 20.08 -7.50
CA VAL A 63 19.01 21.08 -8.49
C VAL A 63 20.52 21.05 -8.71
N PHE A 64 21.31 20.81 -7.67
CA PHE A 64 22.77 20.70 -7.82
C PHE A 64 23.21 19.44 -8.57
N GLY A 65 22.35 18.42 -8.65
CA GLY A 65 22.63 17.19 -9.39
C GLY A 65 22.32 17.28 -10.88
N TRP A 66 21.22 17.93 -11.26
CA TRP A 66 20.75 17.98 -12.65
C TRP A 66 21.11 19.27 -13.39
N LEU A 67 21.16 20.43 -12.72
CA LEU A 67 21.43 21.72 -13.36
C LEU A 67 22.81 21.78 -14.05
N PRO A 68 23.91 21.25 -13.45
CA PRO A 68 25.20 21.20 -14.14
C PRO A 68 25.23 20.28 -15.37
N LYS A 69 24.27 19.34 -15.49
CA LYS A 69 24.16 18.40 -16.61
C LYS A 69 23.18 18.88 -17.68
N TYR A 70 22.73 20.14 -17.60
CA TYR A 70 21.74 20.70 -18.50
C TYR A 70 22.32 21.01 -19.88
N SER A 71 21.83 20.34 -20.93
CA SER A 71 22.21 20.63 -22.32
C SER A 71 21.43 21.84 -22.87
N ILE A 72 22.04 23.03 -22.78
CA ILE A 72 21.43 24.31 -23.24
C ILE A 72 20.99 24.22 -24.70
N ARG A 73 21.81 23.64 -25.58
CA ARG A 73 21.55 23.60 -27.03
C ARG A 73 20.32 22.78 -27.40
N GLU A 74 19.98 21.76 -26.62
CA GLU A 74 18.91 20.81 -26.95
C GLU A 74 17.60 21.09 -26.20
N ASN A 75 17.69 21.62 -24.98
CA ASN A 75 16.55 21.71 -24.08
C ASN A 75 16.06 23.15 -23.86
N ALA A 76 16.90 24.18 -24.09
CA ALA A 76 16.54 25.56 -23.76
C ALA A 76 15.33 26.06 -24.54
N ILE A 77 15.24 25.76 -25.84
CA ILE A 77 14.11 26.20 -26.68
C ILE A 77 12.81 25.52 -26.23
N GLY A 78 12.87 24.21 -25.98
CA GLY A 78 11.72 23.44 -25.50
C GLY A 78 11.23 23.93 -24.14
N ASP A 79 12.15 24.11 -23.19
CA ASP A 79 11.81 24.60 -21.85
C ASP A 79 11.34 26.07 -21.85
N LEU A 80 11.85 26.92 -22.76
CA LEU A 80 11.38 28.30 -22.93
C LEU A 80 9.96 28.36 -23.44
N ILE A 81 9.65 27.66 -24.53
CA ILE A 81 8.31 27.68 -25.12
C ILE A 81 7.30 27.02 -24.16
N SER A 82 7.72 25.94 -23.52
CA SER A 82 6.95 25.25 -22.52
C SER A 82 6.67 26.12 -21.30
N GLY A 83 7.69 26.77 -20.73
CA GLY A 83 7.55 27.69 -19.61
C GLY A 83 6.67 28.89 -19.93
N CYS A 84 6.77 29.44 -21.15
CA CYS A 84 5.87 30.47 -21.65
C CYS A 84 4.41 30.01 -21.68
N SER A 85 4.16 28.83 -22.25
CA SER A 85 2.81 28.26 -22.35
C SER A 85 2.21 27.95 -20.97
N VAL A 86 3.02 27.42 -20.06
CA VAL A 86 2.63 27.10 -18.69
C VAL A 86 2.36 28.37 -17.86
N GLY A 87 3.24 29.37 -17.96
CA GLY A 87 3.07 30.67 -17.29
C GLY A 87 1.79 31.37 -17.72
N ILE A 88 1.45 31.30 -19.01
CA ILE A 88 0.19 31.83 -19.53
C ILE A 88 -1.03 31.12 -18.92
N MET A 89 -1.01 29.79 -18.75
CA MET A 89 -2.12 29.08 -18.10
C MET A 89 -2.22 29.33 -16.60
N HIS A 90 -1.10 29.62 -15.92
CA HIS A 90 -1.12 29.97 -14.49
C HIS A 90 -1.96 31.21 -14.19
N LEU A 91 -2.06 32.15 -15.13
CA LEU A 91 -2.83 33.38 -14.96
C LEU A 91 -4.33 33.12 -14.71
N PRO A 92 -5.11 32.57 -15.67
CA PRO A 92 -6.51 32.27 -15.43
C PRO A 92 -6.73 31.25 -14.34
N GLN A 93 -5.95 30.15 -14.35
CA GLN A 93 -6.17 29.05 -13.42
C GLN A 93 -5.84 29.46 -11.99
N GLY A 94 -4.77 30.24 -11.78
CA GLY A 94 -4.41 30.83 -10.49
C GLY A 94 -5.54 31.67 -9.91
N MET A 95 -6.03 32.63 -10.70
CA MET A 95 -7.13 33.52 -10.29
C MET A 95 -8.43 32.76 -10.01
N ALA A 96 -8.84 31.86 -10.90
CA ALA A 96 -10.07 31.09 -10.77
C ALA A 96 -10.04 30.13 -9.55
N TYR A 97 -8.89 29.53 -9.27
CA TYR A 97 -8.73 28.62 -8.14
C TYR A 97 -8.62 29.37 -6.81
N ALA A 98 -8.07 30.59 -6.77
CA ALA A 98 -8.15 31.42 -5.56
C ALA A 98 -9.61 31.76 -5.20
N LEU A 99 -10.47 32.02 -6.20
CA LEU A 99 -11.91 32.22 -5.97
C LEU A 99 -12.60 30.97 -5.40
N LEU A 100 -12.19 29.76 -5.82
CA LEU A 100 -12.67 28.51 -5.20
C LEU A 100 -12.23 28.38 -3.74
N ALA A 101 -11.03 28.85 -3.41
CA ALA A 101 -10.52 28.91 -2.04
C ALA A 101 -11.12 30.06 -1.21
N SER A 102 -12.07 30.82 -1.76
CA SER A 102 -12.67 31.99 -1.12
C SER A 102 -11.66 33.09 -0.77
N LEU A 103 -10.61 33.19 -1.58
CA LEU A 103 -9.53 34.18 -1.47
C LEU A 103 -9.58 35.15 -2.65
N SER A 104 -8.94 36.31 -2.48
CA SER A 104 -8.75 37.27 -3.56
C SER A 104 -7.91 36.65 -4.70
N PRO A 105 -8.23 36.91 -5.99
CA PRO A 105 -7.52 36.34 -7.15
C PRO A 105 -6.00 36.52 -7.16
N VAL A 106 -5.51 37.62 -6.59
CA VAL A 106 -4.07 37.93 -6.47
C VAL A 106 -3.30 36.86 -5.71
N ILE A 107 -3.91 36.27 -4.68
CA ILE A 107 -3.30 35.22 -3.88
C ILE A 107 -3.03 33.97 -4.73
N GLY A 108 -3.86 33.70 -5.74
CA GLY A 108 -3.64 32.63 -6.71
C GLY A 108 -2.45 32.87 -7.63
N LEU A 109 -2.16 34.13 -7.95
CA LEU A 109 -0.96 34.52 -8.71
C LEU A 109 0.30 34.34 -7.85
N TYR A 110 0.29 34.78 -6.58
CA TYR A 110 1.40 34.55 -5.65
C TYR A 110 1.67 33.05 -5.44
N THR A 111 0.60 32.26 -5.30
CA THR A 111 0.66 30.80 -5.15
C THR A 111 1.21 30.11 -6.41
N SER A 112 1.10 30.74 -7.58
CA SER A 112 1.70 30.27 -8.82
C SER A 112 3.13 30.78 -9.06
N LEU A 113 3.68 31.59 -8.14
CA LEU A 113 5.01 32.18 -8.21
C LEU A 113 5.96 31.52 -7.21
N TYR A 114 5.76 31.75 -5.91
CA TYR A 114 6.75 31.36 -4.89
C TYR A 114 6.93 29.84 -4.73
N PRO A 115 5.86 29.03 -4.61
CA PRO A 115 6.01 27.59 -4.44
C PRO A 115 6.65 26.91 -5.65
N VAL A 116 6.48 27.47 -6.85
CA VAL A 116 7.06 26.93 -8.09
C VAL A 116 8.59 27.12 -8.10
N LEU A 117 9.07 28.28 -7.63
CA LEU A 117 10.51 28.53 -7.46
C LEU A 117 11.14 27.59 -6.43
N VAL A 118 10.43 27.29 -5.33
CA VAL A 118 10.90 26.32 -4.33
C VAL A 118 10.95 24.92 -4.93
N TYR A 119 9.92 24.52 -5.67
CA TYR A 119 9.90 23.21 -6.33
C TYR A 119 11.01 23.05 -7.38
N PHE A 120 11.38 24.10 -8.11
CA PHE A 120 12.52 24.08 -9.03
C PHE A 120 13.83 23.64 -8.35
N ILE A 121 14.03 24.01 -7.08
CA ILE A 121 15.23 23.70 -6.30
C ILE A 121 15.20 22.28 -5.74
N PHE A 122 14.07 21.89 -5.16
CA PHE A 122 13.95 20.66 -4.35
C PHE A 122 13.29 19.48 -5.07
N GLY A 123 12.57 19.72 -6.16
CA GLY A 123 11.81 18.71 -6.90
C GLY A 123 12.70 17.74 -7.71
N THR A 124 12.22 16.51 -7.87
CA THR A 124 12.91 15.46 -8.64
C THR A 124 12.25 15.18 -9.98
N SER A 125 10.93 15.41 -10.09
CA SER A 125 10.22 15.24 -11.35
C SER A 125 10.58 16.35 -12.34
N ARG A 126 10.69 16.00 -13.63
CA ARG A 126 11.13 16.92 -14.69
C ARG A 126 9.99 17.61 -15.44
N HIS A 127 8.80 17.02 -15.44
CA HIS A 127 7.71 17.40 -16.34
C HIS A 127 6.46 17.90 -15.59
N ILE A 128 6.40 17.75 -14.27
CA ILE A 128 5.24 18.22 -13.51
C ILE A 128 5.31 19.73 -13.32
N SER A 129 4.15 20.38 -13.44
CA SER A 129 3.94 21.81 -13.17
C SER A 129 3.19 21.98 -11.84
N ILE A 130 3.94 22.41 -10.81
CA ILE A 130 3.42 22.80 -9.50
C ILE A 130 2.67 24.13 -9.59
N GLY A 131 1.63 24.28 -8.78
CA GLY A 131 0.95 25.56 -8.55
C GLY A 131 -0.42 25.34 -7.94
N THR A 132 -1.34 26.27 -8.20
CA THR A 132 -2.74 26.15 -7.77
C THR A 132 -3.40 24.93 -8.41
N PHE A 133 -4.31 24.29 -7.66
CA PHE A 133 -5.11 23.15 -8.13
C PHE A 133 -6.52 23.21 -7.54
N ALA A 134 -7.52 22.82 -8.34
CA ALA A 134 -8.93 23.01 -8.00
C ALA A 134 -9.34 22.27 -6.71
N VAL A 135 -8.91 21.03 -6.54
CA VAL A 135 -9.29 20.17 -5.39
C VAL A 135 -8.75 20.74 -4.08
N ILE A 136 -7.46 21.10 -4.05
CA ILE A 136 -6.84 21.73 -2.88
C ILE A 136 -7.47 23.08 -2.57
N SER A 137 -7.85 23.83 -3.61
CA SER A 137 -8.51 25.13 -3.43
C SER A 137 -9.88 24.98 -2.77
N ILE A 138 -10.67 23.98 -3.14
CA ILE A 138 -11.97 23.70 -2.47
C ILE A 138 -11.78 23.24 -1.03
N MET A 139 -10.79 22.38 -0.77
CA MET A 139 -10.47 21.94 0.59
C MET A 139 -10.07 23.11 1.51
N ILE A 140 -9.36 24.10 0.98
CA ILE A 140 -9.00 25.31 1.73
C ILE A 140 -10.21 26.24 1.84
N GLY A 141 -10.99 26.37 0.76
CA GLY A 141 -12.23 27.15 0.73
C GLY A 141 -13.21 26.74 1.82
N SER A 142 -13.46 25.43 1.99
CA SER A 142 -14.36 24.94 3.04
C SER A 142 -13.89 25.30 4.46
N VAL A 143 -12.56 25.29 4.71
CA VAL A 143 -12.00 25.68 6.02
C VAL A 143 -12.10 27.18 6.23
N THR A 144 -11.72 27.98 5.23
CA THR A 144 -11.79 29.45 5.34
C THR A 144 -13.21 29.93 5.60
N GLU A 145 -14.21 29.25 5.03
CA GLU A 145 -15.62 29.64 5.20
C GLU A 145 -16.22 29.15 6.51
N ARG A 146 -15.79 27.99 6.98
CA ARG A 146 -16.16 27.46 8.30
C ARG A 146 -15.63 28.36 9.42
N LEU A 147 -14.42 28.89 9.29
CA LEU A 147 -13.75 29.71 10.32
C LEU A 147 -13.99 31.22 10.15
N ALA A 148 -14.31 31.68 8.95
CA ALA A 148 -14.60 33.08 8.63
C ALA A 148 -15.90 33.22 7.80
N PRO A 149 -17.07 32.87 8.39
CA PRO A 149 -18.36 33.05 7.74
C PRO A 149 -18.68 34.54 7.57
N ASP A 150 -19.48 34.87 6.56
CA ASP A 150 -19.85 36.25 6.22
C ASP A 150 -20.57 36.98 7.37
N SER A 151 -21.25 36.24 8.24
CA SER A 151 -21.93 36.76 9.44
C SER A 151 -20.99 37.46 10.43
N ASN A 152 -19.73 37.03 10.52
CA ASN A 152 -18.79 37.56 11.52
C ASN A 152 -18.25 38.95 11.18
N PHE A 153 -18.45 39.40 9.93
CA PHE A 153 -17.92 40.66 9.40
C PHE A 153 -19.03 41.63 8.99
N LEU A 154 -20.25 41.41 9.49
CA LEU A 154 -21.38 42.30 9.26
C LEU A 154 -21.19 43.60 10.06
N VAL A 155 -21.06 44.72 9.36
CA VAL A 155 -21.06 46.05 9.99
C VAL A 155 -22.51 46.56 9.99
N ASN A 156 -23.02 46.91 11.17
CA ASN A 156 -24.31 47.59 11.27
C ASN A 156 -24.19 48.99 10.64
N ALA A 157 -24.61 49.12 9.39
CA ALA A 157 -24.80 50.43 8.79
C ALA A 157 -26.04 51.09 9.41
N THR A 158 -25.96 52.39 9.67
CA THR A 158 -27.03 53.23 10.22
C THR A 158 -28.30 53.28 9.34
N ASN A 159 -28.29 52.67 8.14
CA ASN A 159 -29.42 52.59 7.20
C ASN A 159 -29.86 51.15 6.89
N GLY A 160 -29.89 50.24 7.89
CA GLY A 160 -30.68 49.01 7.85
C GLY A 160 -30.24 47.91 6.86
N THR A 161 -29.18 48.09 6.10
CA THR A 161 -28.52 47.05 5.30
C THR A 161 -27.12 46.84 5.84
N GLY A 162 -26.88 45.71 6.51
CA GLY A 162 -25.55 45.39 7.02
C GLY A 162 -24.57 45.23 5.85
N SER A 163 -23.55 46.09 5.78
CA SER A 163 -22.47 45.95 4.80
C SER A 163 -21.39 45.03 5.38
N VAL A 164 -20.92 44.07 4.59
CA VAL A 164 -19.81 43.20 4.99
C VAL A 164 -18.51 43.97 4.82
N ASN A 165 -17.64 44.00 5.84
CA ASN A 165 -16.31 44.60 5.70
C ASN A 165 -15.39 43.65 4.90
N THR A 166 -15.45 43.76 3.56
CA THR A 166 -14.75 42.88 2.61
C THR A 166 -13.23 42.85 2.82
N ASN A 167 -12.64 43.94 3.28
CA ASN A 167 -11.19 44.05 3.44
C ASN A 167 -10.67 43.27 4.66
N GLU A 168 -11.34 43.40 5.80
CA GLU A 168 -11.00 42.66 7.03
C GLU A 168 -11.27 41.16 6.87
N GLN A 169 -12.41 40.82 6.26
CA GLN A 169 -12.74 39.45 5.93
C GLN A 169 -11.68 38.81 5.02
N GLY A 170 -11.29 39.51 3.94
CA GLY A 170 -10.28 39.03 3.01
C GLY A 170 -8.94 38.78 3.69
N ALA A 171 -8.49 39.70 4.54
CA ALA A 171 -7.24 39.55 5.28
C ALA A 171 -7.26 38.34 6.23
N TYR A 172 -8.36 38.15 6.97
CA TYR A 172 -8.49 37.01 7.89
C TYR A 172 -8.58 35.66 7.16
N ARG A 173 -9.29 35.59 6.03
CA ARG A 173 -9.34 34.38 5.18
C ARG A 173 -7.95 34.01 4.64
N VAL A 174 -7.16 35.02 4.22
CA VAL A 174 -5.76 34.79 3.82
C VAL A 174 -4.95 34.25 4.98
N GLN A 175 -5.07 34.80 6.19
CA GLN A 175 -4.37 34.31 7.39
C GLN A 175 -4.70 32.84 7.70
N ILE A 176 -5.98 32.45 7.64
CA ILE A 176 -6.40 31.04 7.80
C ILE A 176 -5.75 30.14 6.75
N ALA A 177 -5.82 30.54 5.47
CA ALA A 177 -5.25 29.77 4.37
C ALA A 177 -3.73 29.62 4.51
N CYS A 178 -3.02 30.65 4.96
CA CYS A 178 -1.57 30.63 5.20
C CYS A 178 -1.21 29.70 6.35
N SER A 179 -1.90 29.81 7.49
CA SER A 179 -1.67 28.92 8.65
C SER A 179 -1.93 27.45 8.32
N LEU A 180 -3.04 27.16 7.62
CA LEU A 180 -3.36 25.83 7.12
C LEU A 180 -2.27 25.29 6.18
N THR A 181 -1.77 26.14 5.27
CA THR A 181 -0.77 25.78 4.26
C THR A 181 0.60 25.52 4.88
N VAL A 182 1.03 26.36 5.83
CA VAL A 182 2.29 26.14 6.54
C VAL A 182 2.22 24.84 7.35
N LEU A 183 1.13 24.60 8.06
CA LEU A 183 0.95 23.37 8.84
C LEU A 183 0.92 22.12 7.94
N ALA A 184 0.23 22.18 6.79
CA ALA A 184 0.23 21.10 5.80
C ALA A 184 1.64 20.83 5.24
N GLY A 185 2.41 21.89 4.95
CA GLY A 185 3.80 21.77 4.52
C GLY A 185 4.71 21.15 5.59
N LEU A 186 4.53 21.52 6.86
CA LEU A 186 5.25 20.92 7.98
C LEU A 186 4.95 19.43 8.13
N PHE A 187 3.68 19.02 7.99
CA PHE A 187 3.32 17.60 7.95
C PHE A 187 3.98 16.87 6.78
N GLN A 188 4.00 17.47 5.58
CA GLN A 188 4.68 16.88 4.42
C GLN A 188 6.18 16.72 4.67
N ILE A 189 6.87 17.75 5.19
CA ILE A 189 8.30 17.65 5.54
C ILE A 189 8.53 16.55 6.59
N LEU A 190 7.72 16.52 7.66
CA LEU A 190 7.83 15.52 8.71
C LEU A 190 7.66 14.09 8.16
N LEU A 191 6.62 13.86 7.36
CA LEU A 191 6.36 12.57 6.72
C LEU A 191 7.49 12.19 5.74
N GLY A 192 8.07 13.17 5.03
CA GLY A 192 9.23 12.96 4.16
C GLY A 192 10.48 12.54 4.92
N VAL A 193 10.77 13.19 6.04
CA VAL A 193 11.92 12.87 6.92
C VAL A 193 11.78 11.49 7.56
N VAL A 194 10.56 11.11 7.99
CA VAL A 194 10.26 9.77 8.51
C VAL A 194 10.27 8.69 7.41
N ARG A 195 10.47 9.08 6.15
CA ARG A 195 10.41 8.21 4.96
C ARG A 195 9.06 7.51 4.81
N PHE A 196 7.98 8.23 5.12
CA PHE A 196 6.61 7.76 4.97
C PHE A 196 6.16 7.64 3.50
N GLY A 197 7.03 7.93 2.52
CA GLY A 197 6.74 7.79 1.11
C GLY A 197 6.38 6.36 0.65
N PHE A 198 6.57 5.35 1.51
CA PHE A 198 6.09 3.98 1.25
C PHE A 198 4.56 3.90 1.20
N VAL A 199 3.84 4.76 1.91
CA VAL A 199 2.37 4.70 1.99
C VAL A 199 1.70 5.00 0.64
N VAL A 200 2.40 5.70 -0.25
CA VAL A 200 1.97 5.90 -1.65
C VAL A 200 1.78 4.58 -2.39
N THR A 201 2.49 3.52 -1.99
CA THR A 201 2.32 2.19 -2.60
C THR A 201 0.89 1.65 -2.42
N TYR A 202 0.15 2.15 -1.42
CA TYR A 202 -1.24 1.76 -1.17
C TYR A 202 -2.28 2.65 -1.87
N LEU A 203 -1.85 3.77 -2.47
CA LEU A 203 -2.70 4.61 -3.31
C LEU A 203 -2.74 4.03 -4.73
N SER A 204 -3.67 3.11 -4.94
CA SER A 204 -3.86 2.47 -6.23
C SER A 204 -4.30 3.50 -7.30
N GLU A 205 -3.90 3.27 -8.55
CA GLU A 205 -4.30 4.13 -9.67
C GLU A 205 -5.83 4.26 -9.82
N PRO A 206 -6.65 3.18 -9.68
CA PRO A 206 -8.11 3.28 -9.68
C PRO A 206 -8.66 4.19 -8.57
N LEU A 207 -8.07 4.17 -7.36
CA LEU A 207 -8.45 5.06 -6.28
C LEU A 207 -8.18 6.52 -6.67
N VAL A 208 -6.97 6.84 -7.14
CA VAL A 208 -6.61 8.22 -7.50
C VAL A 208 -7.51 8.74 -8.63
N ARG A 209 -7.77 7.94 -9.67
CA ARG A 209 -8.65 8.33 -10.79
C ARG A 209 -10.11 8.51 -10.35
N GLY A 210 -10.64 7.60 -9.51
CA GLY A 210 -11.99 7.73 -8.94
C GLY A 210 -12.13 8.99 -8.08
N TYR A 211 -11.09 9.28 -7.27
CA TYR A 211 -11.02 10.46 -6.41
C TYR A 211 -10.97 11.76 -7.22
N THR A 212 -10.11 11.84 -8.23
CA THR A 212 -10.02 13.03 -9.09
C THR A 212 -11.31 13.26 -9.87
N THR A 213 -11.96 12.20 -10.36
CA THR A 213 -13.26 12.31 -11.04
C THR A 213 -14.36 12.83 -10.11
N GLY A 214 -14.47 12.28 -8.90
CA GLY A 214 -15.42 12.76 -7.89
C GLY A 214 -15.12 14.20 -7.46
N SER A 215 -13.85 14.56 -7.35
CA SER A 215 -13.42 15.93 -7.06
C SER A 215 -13.76 16.90 -8.19
N ALA A 216 -13.67 16.47 -9.45
CA ALA A 216 -14.10 17.28 -10.59
C ALA A 216 -15.59 17.61 -10.54
N CYS A 217 -16.45 16.71 -10.04
CA CYS A 217 -17.87 17.00 -9.81
C CYS A 217 -18.07 18.14 -8.79
N HIS A 218 -17.31 18.12 -7.69
CA HIS A 218 -17.34 19.21 -6.68
C HIS A 218 -16.89 20.55 -7.26
N VAL A 219 -15.82 20.53 -8.06
CA VAL A 219 -15.34 21.74 -8.76
C VAL A 219 -16.38 22.23 -9.74
N PHE A 220 -16.95 21.36 -10.56
CA PHE A 220 -17.99 21.72 -11.52
C PHE A 220 -19.19 22.38 -10.82
N GLY A 221 -19.74 21.76 -9.78
CA GLY A 221 -20.85 22.31 -9.01
C GLY A 221 -20.53 23.68 -8.39
N SER A 222 -19.31 23.85 -7.87
CA SER A 222 -18.85 25.12 -7.28
C SER A 222 -18.67 26.25 -8.30
N GLN A 223 -18.44 25.91 -9.58
CA GLN A 223 -18.24 26.88 -10.66
C GLN A 223 -19.57 27.37 -11.27
N LEU A 224 -20.66 26.61 -11.14
CA LEU A 224 -21.97 26.96 -11.69
C LEU A 224 -22.49 28.32 -11.18
N LYS A 225 -22.19 28.68 -9.93
CA LYS A 225 -22.63 29.98 -9.38
C LYS A 225 -22.09 31.17 -10.17
N TYR A 226 -20.83 31.13 -10.62
CA TYR A 226 -20.22 32.18 -11.45
C TYR A 226 -20.68 32.11 -12.91
N LEU A 227 -21.17 30.95 -13.37
CA LEU A 227 -21.72 30.81 -14.72
C LEU A 227 -23.07 31.54 -14.85
N PHE A 228 -23.86 31.49 -13.78
CA PHE A 228 -25.20 32.08 -13.70
C PHE A 228 -25.22 33.46 -13.01
N GLY A 229 -24.09 33.96 -12.52
CA GLY A 229 -24.03 35.22 -11.75
C GLY A 229 -24.79 35.17 -10.42
N LEU A 230 -24.84 33.98 -9.79
CA LEU A 230 -25.57 33.73 -8.54
C LEU A 230 -24.63 33.75 -7.33
N SER A 231 -25.16 34.20 -6.18
CA SER A 231 -24.47 34.14 -4.89
C SER A 231 -25.21 33.24 -3.89
N PRO A 232 -25.17 31.89 -4.08
CA PRO A 232 -25.84 30.96 -3.17
C PRO A 232 -25.13 30.90 -1.82
N ALA A 233 -25.92 30.71 -0.76
CA ALA A 233 -25.39 30.34 0.55
C ALA A 233 -24.58 29.04 0.43
N ARG A 234 -23.33 29.07 0.88
CA ARG A 234 -22.45 27.90 0.81
C ARG A 234 -22.73 26.95 1.95
N THR A 235 -22.82 25.68 1.62
CA THR A 235 -23.05 24.60 2.58
C THR A 235 -21.78 23.77 2.73
N SER A 236 -21.42 23.47 3.97
CA SER A 236 -20.30 22.60 4.33
C SER A 236 -20.81 21.33 5.01
N GLY A 237 -20.02 20.25 4.96
CA GLY A 237 -20.37 18.96 5.55
C GLY A 237 -20.85 17.92 4.54
N PRO A 238 -21.19 16.70 4.99
CA PRO A 238 -21.60 15.62 4.09
C PRO A 238 -22.76 16.05 3.20
N LEU A 239 -22.77 15.57 1.95
CA LEU A 239 -23.74 15.91 0.91
C LEU A 239 -23.73 17.40 0.48
N SER A 240 -22.66 18.16 0.81
CA SER A 240 -22.52 19.58 0.45
C SER A 240 -22.77 19.85 -1.04
N LEU A 241 -22.27 18.98 -1.93
CA LEU A 241 -22.46 19.11 -3.37
C LEU A 241 -23.94 19.05 -3.75
N ILE A 242 -24.69 18.12 -3.17
CA ILE A 242 -26.12 17.96 -3.44
C ILE A 242 -26.87 19.20 -2.96
N TYR A 243 -26.60 19.65 -1.73
CA TYR A 243 -27.22 20.86 -1.18
C TYR A 243 -26.87 22.11 -2.01
N THR A 244 -25.62 22.23 -2.46
CA THR A 244 -25.19 23.34 -3.32
C THR A 244 -25.91 23.30 -4.66
N LEU A 245 -26.03 22.14 -5.30
CA LEU A 245 -26.76 21.99 -6.56
C LEU A 245 -28.26 22.30 -6.40
N VAL A 246 -28.89 21.81 -5.33
CA VAL A 246 -30.30 22.12 -5.03
C VAL A 246 -30.48 23.63 -4.83
N ASN A 247 -29.59 24.27 -4.06
CA ASN A 247 -29.63 25.71 -3.81
C ASN A 247 -29.48 26.51 -5.12
N ILE A 248 -28.53 26.12 -5.98
CA ILE A 248 -28.36 26.74 -7.31
C ILE A 248 -29.61 26.55 -8.17
N CYS A 249 -30.20 25.35 -8.19
CA CYS A 249 -31.45 25.10 -8.93
C CYS A 249 -32.61 25.96 -8.41
N SER A 250 -32.71 26.19 -7.10
CA SER A 250 -33.71 27.08 -6.50
C SER A 250 -33.47 28.55 -6.84
N LEU A 251 -32.21 28.97 -6.97
CA LEU A 251 -31.83 30.36 -7.32
C LEU A 251 -31.76 30.61 -8.83
N LEU A 252 -31.93 29.59 -9.67
CA LEU A 252 -31.86 29.71 -11.12
C LEU A 252 -32.76 30.80 -11.72
N PRO A 253 -33.99 31.07 -11.21
CA PRO A 253 -34.81 32.18 -11.68
C PRO A 253 -34.20 33.57 -11.48
N GLN A 254 -33.23 33.72 -10.57
CA GLN A 254 -32.53 34.98 -10.27
C GLN A 254 -31.23 35.16 -11.07
N THR A 255 -31.02 34.36 -12.11
CA THR A 255 -29.82 34.39 -12.96
C THR A 255 -29.61 35.75 -13.62
N VAL A 256 -28.37 36.24 -13.58
CA VAL A 256 -27.97 37.47 -14.28
C VAL A 256 -27.74 37.14 -15.76
N VAL A 257 -28.71 37.49 -16.61
CA VAL A 257 -28.72 37.14 -18.04
C VAL A 257 -27.44 37.59 -18.79
N PRO A 258 -26.92 38.82 -18.61
CA PRO A 258 -25.67 39.24 -19.26
C PRO A 258 -24.48 38.33 -18.93
N GLU A 259 -24.38 37.88 -17.67
CA GLU A 259 -23.30 37.00 -17.22
C GLU A 259 -23.44 35.58 -17.80
N LEU A 260 -24.68 35.08 -17.92
CA LEU A 260 -24.97 33.82 -18.62
C LEU A 260 -24.57 33.89 -20.10
N VAL A 261 -24.87 35.01 -20.79
CA VAL A 261 -24.49 35.17 -22.21
C VAL A 261 -22.97 35.18 -22.37
N VAL A 262 -22.24 35.93 -21.52
CA VAL A 262 -20.77 35.94 -21.51
C VAL A 262 -20.23 34.52 -21.29
N SER A 263 -20.78 33.81 -20.32
CA SER A 263 -20.42 32.42 -20.01
C SER A 263 -20.64 31.46 -21.18
N VAL A 264 -21.82 31.49 -21.81
CA VAL A 264 -22.15 30.60 -22.95
C VAL A 264 -21.24 30.89 -24.14
N VAL A 265 -21.03 32.16 -24.49
CA VAL A 265 -20.15 32.56 -25.59
C VAL A 265 -18.71 32.12 -25.32
N ALA A 266 -18.18 32.40 -24.11
CA ALA A 266 -16.84 31.97 -23.72
C ALA A 266 -16.70 30.43 -23.76
N LEU A 267 -17.72 29.70 -23.30
CA LEU A 267 -17.72 28.24 -23.26
C LEU A 267 -17.69 27.66 -24.66
N THR A 268 -18.56 28.13 -25.55
CA THR A 268 -18.60 27.70 -26.94
C THR A 268 -17.28 27.97 -27.65
N VAL A 269 -16.71 29.19 -27.51
CA VAL A 269 -15.42 29.53 -28.11
C VAL A 269 -14.30 28.64 -27.60
N LEU A 270 -14.20 28.44 -26.27
CA LEU A 270 -13.16 27.61 -25.66
C LEU A 270 -13.24 26.14 -26.11
N ILE A 271 -14.45 25.56 -26.16
CA ILE A 271 -14.65 24.18 -26.60
C ILE A 271 -14.31 24.04 -28.08
N VAL A 272 -14.90 24.87 -28.94
CA VAL A 272 -14.70 24.79 -30.40
C VAL A 272 -13.23 24.93 -30.75
N VAL A 273 -12.53 25.91 -30.20
CA VAL A 273 -11.11 26.12 -30.51
C VAL A 273 -10.23 25.00 -29.94
N LYS A 274 -10.55 24.45 -28.75
CA LYS A 274 -9.78 23.30 -28.22
C LYS A 274 -9.96 22.04 -29.08
N GLU A 275 -11.18 21.75 -29.54
CA GLU A 275 -11.41 20.63 -30.47
C GLU A 275 -10.69 20.84 -31.81
N LEU A 276 -10.77 22.05 -32.38
CA LEU A 276 -10.06 22.39 -33.61
C LEU A 276 -8.55 22.27 -33.43
N ASN A 277 -7.99 22.80 -32.33
CA ASN A 277 -6.57 22.67 -32.02
C ASN A 277 -6.14 21.20 -31.89
N GLN A 278 -7.01 20.33 -31.37
CA GLN A 278 -6.75 18.89 -31.30
C GLN A 278 -6.77 18.23 -32.69
N CYS A 279 -7.72 18.59 -33.55
CA CYS A 279 -7.80 18.08 -34.93
C CYS A 279 -6.60 18.51 -35.79
N TYR A 280 -6.18 19.77 -35.67
CA TYR A 280 -5.08 20.35 -36.45
C TYR A 280 -3.71 20.24 -35.76
N ARG A 281 -3.61 19.45 -34.69
CA ARG A 281 -2.38 19.28 -33.91
C ARG A 281 -1.17 18.85 -34.75
N GLN A 282 -1.39 18.11 -35.84
CA GLN A 282 -0.32 17.67 -36.73
C GLN A 282 0.28 18.80 -37.60
N ARG A 283 -0.45 19.91 -37.78
CA ARG A 283 -0.01 21.05 -38.61
C ARG A 283 0.39 22.28 -37.81
N LEU A 284 0.04 22.35 -36.53
CA LEU A 284 0.39 23.46 -35.65
C LEU A 284 1.66 23.11 -34.85
N PRO A 285 2.76 23.89 -34.99
CA PRO A 285 3.98 23.64 -34.23
C PRO A 285 3.81 23.91 -32.73
N LEU A 286 2.81 24.71 -32.32
CA LEU A 286 2.55 25.09 -30.93
C LEU A 286 1.04 25.11 -30.61
N PRO A 287 0.62 24.67 -29.40
CA PRO A 287 -0.76 24.77 -28.99
C PRO A 287 -1.16 26.23 -28.81
N ILE A 288 -2.28 26.63 -29.43
CA ILE A 288 -2.80 27.99 -29.32
C ILE A 288 -3.26 28.24 -27.87
N PRO A 289 -2.77 29.29 -27.17
CA PRO A 289 -3.17 29.62 -25.81
C PRO A 289 -4.54 30.31 -25.79
N ILE A 290 -5.59 29.58 -26.17
CA ILE A 290 -6.96 30.11 -26.30
C ILE A 290 -7.49 30.72 -25.01
N GLU A 291 -7.08 30.18 -23.85
CA GLU A 291 -7.48 30.69 -22.53
C GLU A 291 -7.08 32.16 -22.37
N LEU A 292 -5.86 32.53 -22.79
CA LEU A 292 -5.39 33.91 -22.73
C LEU A 292 -6.11 34.82 -23.73
N ILE A 293 -6.33 34.33 -24.94
CA ILE A 293 -7.03 35.11 -25.99
C ILE A 293 -8.45 35.47 -25.52
N VAL A 294 -9.16 34.49 -24.93
CA VAL A 294 -10.51 34.71 -24.39
C VAL A 294 -10.49 35.70 -23.22
N ILE A 295 -9.52 35.61 -22.31
CA ILE A 295 -9.35 36.58 -21.21
C ILE A 295 -9.14 37.99 -21.75
N ILE A 296 -8.19 38.17 -22.69
CA ILE A 296 -7.86 39.47 -23.27
C ILE A 296 -9.09 40.05 -23.98
N ALA A 297 -9.75 39.26 -24.83
CA ALA A 297 -10.94 39.70 -25.56
C ALA A 297 -12.08 40.06 -24.60
N ALA A 298 -12.36 39.23 -23.59
CA ALA A 298 -13.40 39.50 -22.61
C ALA A 298 -13.10 40.76 -21.78
N THR A 299 -11.86 40.97 -21.39
CA THR A 299 -11.42 42.16 -20.65
C THR A 299 -11.63 43.43 -21.48
N ILE A 300 -11.20 43.42 -22.74
CA ILE A 300 -11.36 44.55 -23.68
C ILE A 300 -12.85 44.85 -23.86
N ILE A 301 -13.67 43.84 -24.11
CA ILE A 301 -15.12 44.00 -24.30
C ILE A 301 -15.77 44.57 -23.03
N THR A 302 -15.46 44.00 -21.86
CA THR A 302 -16.04 44.45 -20.59
C THR A 302 -15.64 45.89 -20.25
N HIS A 303 -14.39 46.28 -20.51
CA HIS A 303 -13.89 47.63 -20.26
C HIS A 303 -14.51 48.67 -21.21
N PHE A 304 -14.54 48.42 -22.53
CA PHE A 304 -15.03 49.41 -23.50
C PHE A 304 -16.56 49.49 -23.57
N CYS A 305 -17.26 48.39 -23.32
CA CYS A 305 -18.73 48.36 -23.30
C CYS A 305 -19.32 48.59 -21.89
N ASP A 306 -18.45 48.77 -20.88
CA ASP A 306 -18.78 49.07 -19.49
C ASP A 306 -19.82 48.10 -18.87
N LEU A 307 -19.59 46.80 -19.10
CA LEU A 307 -20.54 45.73 -18.74
C LEU A 307 -20.79 45.64 -17.24
N SER A 308 -19.79 45.98 -16.42
CA SER A 308 -19.94 45.95 -14.96
C SER A 308 -20.91 47.03 -14.48
N ALA A 309 -20.70 48.28 -14.88
CA ALA A 309 -21.55 49.40 -14.46
C ALA A 309 -22.97 49.33 -15.05
N LYS A 310 -23.11 48.91 -16.31
CA LYS A 310 -24.40 48.95 -17.03
C LYS A 310 -25.26 47.71 -16.83
N TYR A 311 -24.65 46.55 -16.67
CA TYR A 311 -25.33 45.25 -16.66
C TYR A 311 -25.09 44.44 -15.38
N ASN A 312 -24.40 45.02 -14.39
CA ASN A 312 -24.07 44.40 -13.11
C ASN A 312 -23.37 43.03 -13.25
N VAL A 313 -22.47 42.92 -14.23
CA VAL A 313 -21.63 41.73 -14.42
C VAL A 313 -20.56 41.70 -13.32
N ASP A 314 -20.44 40.56 -12.64
CA ASP A 314 -19.45 40.39 -11.57
C ASP A 314 -18.03 40.27 -12.13
N VAL A 315 -17.16 41.18 -11.70
CA VAL A 315 -15.76 41.29 -12.15
C VAL A 315 -14.79 40.97 -11.02
N VAL A 316 -13.54 40.67 -11.39
CA VAL A 316 -12.47 40.32 -10.45
C VAL A 316 -12.23 41.41 -9.39
N GLY A 317 -12.30 42.68 -9.78
CA GLY A 317 -12.07 43.82 -8.89
C GLY A 317 -10.59 44.17 -8.74
N GLU A 318 -10.28 45.08 -7.81
CA GLU A 318 -8.95 45.68 -7.66
C GLU A 318 -7.85 44.64 -7.39
N ILE A 319 -6.76 44.71 -8.16
CA ILE A 319 -5.59 43.85 -8.01
C ILE A 319 -4.42 44.72 -7.58
N PRO A 320 -4.03 44.71 -6.28
CA PRO A 320 -2.89 45.47 -5.81
C PRO A 320 -1.63 45.09 -6.60
N SER A 321 -1.03 46.08 -7.24
CA SER A 321 0.22 45.91 -7.97
C SER A 321 1.38 45.84 -6.98
N GLY A 322 2.23 44.81 -7.11
CA GLY A 322 3.41 44.63 -6.27
C GLY A 322 3.44 43.31 -5.51
N LEU A 323 4.58 43.07 -4.85
CA LEU A 323 4.78 41.93 -3.98
C LEU A 323 4.48 42.34 -2.54
N LYS A 324 3.73 41.51 -1.82
CA LYS A 324 3.53 41.68 -0.38
C LYS A 324 4.73 41.14 0.39
N ALA A 325 5.06 41.81 1.50
CA ALA A 325 6.10 41.35 2.41
C ALA A 325 5.71 39.99 3.02
N PRO A 326 6.70 39.12 3.32
CA PRO A 326 6.43 37.85 3.98
C PRO A 326 5.81 38.09 5.36
N GLN A 327 4.81 37.29 5.70
CA GLN A 327 4.10 37.34 6.98
C GLN A 327 4.18 35.97 7.64
N ALA A 328 4.50 35.94 8.94
CA ALA A 328 4.47 34.72 9.71
C ALA A 328 3.03 34.19 9.83
N PRO A 329 2.81 32.87 9.71
CA PRO A 329 1.50 32.28 9.93
C PRO A 329 1.07 32.45 11.39
N ASP A 330 -0.22 32.59 11.59
CA ASP A 330 -0.77 32.64 12.95
C ASP A 330 -0.91 31.22 13.51
N VAL A 331 -0.02 30.92 14.46
CA VAL A 331 0.08 29.62 15.12
C VAL A 331 -1.14 29.35 16.02
N SER A 332 -1.86 30.38 16.46
CA SER A 332 -3.06 30.20 17.29
C SER A 332 -4.19 29.46 16.55
N LEU A 333 -4.20 29.50 15.22
CA LEU A 333 -5.16 28.81 14.36
C LEU A 333 -4.84 27.32 14.17
N PHE A 334 -3.62 26.86 14.50
CA PHE A 334 -3.19 25.48 14.21
C PHE A 334 -4.10 24.41 14.83
N PRO A 335 -4.55 24.51 16.10
CA PRO A 335 -5.44 23.52 16.69
C PRO A 335 -6.78 23.40 15.94
N ALA A 336 -7.28 24.50 15.36
CA ALA A 336 -8.55 24.53 14.65
C ALA A 336 -8.50 23.95 13.23
N VAL A 337 -7.29 23.88 12.63
CA VAL A 337 -7.09 23.44 11.23
C VAL A 337 -6.23 22.18 11.11
N ILE A 338 -5.84 21.54 12.22
CA ILE A 338 -4.89 20.43 12.22
C ILE A 338 -5.36 19.23 11.39
N GLY A 339 -6.65 18.88 11.48
CA GLY A 339 -7.25 17.78 10.73
C GLY A 339 -7.29 18.08 9.23
N ASP A 340 -7.72 19.29 8.86
CA ASP A 340 -7.77 19.71 7.45
C ASP A 340 -6.36 19.82 6.86
N ALA A 341 -5.38 20.31 7.63
CA ALA A 341 -3.98 20.41 7.22
C ALA A 341 -3.39 19.03 6.89
N PHE A 342 -3.67 18.03 7.73
CA PHE A 342 -3.24 16.66 7.49
C PHE A 342 -3.89 16.06 6.23
N ALA A 343 -5.19 16.31 6.02
CA ALA A 343 -5.89 15.88 4.82
C ALA A 343 -5.31 16.53 3.55
N VAL A 344 -5.13 17.86 3.54
CA VAL A 344 -4.50 18.61 2.44
C VAL A 344 -3.08 18.11 2.17
N ALA A 345 -2.30 17.82 3.22
CA ALA A 345 -0.95 17.28 3.10
C ALA A 345 -0.91 15.95 2.33
N ILE A 346 -1.78 14.99 2.71
CA ILE A 346 -1.86 13.67 2.07
C ILE A 346 -2.39 13.80 0.64
N VAL A 347 -3.50 14.52 0.43
CA VAL A 347 -4.12 14.68 -0.89
C VAL A 347 -3.14 15.36 -1.86
N GLY A 348 -2.53 16.47 -1.42
CA GLY A 348 -1.60 17.24 -2.23
C GLY A 348 -0.39 16.41 -2.65
N TYR A 349 0.15 15.62 -1.73
CA TYR A 349 1.25 14.70 -2.02
C TYR A 349 0.84 13.54 -2.92
N ALA A 350 -0.30 12.89 -2.65
CA ALA A 350 -0.83 11.78 -3.43
C ALA A 350 -0.97 12.11 -4.92
N ILE A 351 -1.53 13.29 -5.22
CA ILE A 351 -1.68 13.79 -6.60
C ILE A 351 -0.29 14.05 -7.20
N ASN A 352 0.59 14.71 -6.44
CA ASN A 352 1.94 15.06 -6.89
C ASN A 352 2.78 13.83 -7.29
N ILE A 353 2.87 12.83 -6.40
CA ILE A 353 3.65 11.62 -6.67
C ILE A 353 3.02 10.75 -7.76
N SER A 354 1.70 10.70 -7.87
CA SER A 354 1.00 9.93 -8.91
C SER A 354 1.30 10.49 -10.30
N LEU A 355 1.26 11.82 -10.46
CA LEU A 355 1.64 12.45 -11.72
C LEU A 355 3.15 12.34 -11.97
N GLY A 356 3.96 12.56 -10.93
CA GLY A 356 5.41 12.41 -10.99
C GLY A 356 5.82 11.02 -11.52
N LYS A 357 5.27 9.94 -10.94
CA LYS A 357 5.52 8.57 -11.38
C LYS A 357 4.99 8.28 -12.78
N THR A 358 3.83 8.80 -13.15
CA THR A 358 3.28 8.64 -14.50
C THR A 358 4.24 9.19 -15.57
N PHE A 359 4.76 10.41 -15.38
CA PHE A 359 5.73 10.98 -16.32
C PHE A 359 7.11 10.31 -16.22
N ALA A 360 7.50 9.84 -15.04
CA ALA A 360 8.74 9.09 -14.84
C ALA A 360 8.75 7.78 -15.64
N LEU A 361 7.65 7.02 -15.57
CA LEU A 361 7.46 5.79 -16.35
C LEU A 361 7.41 6.08 -17.85
N LYS A 362 6.70 7.13 -18.26
CA LYS A 362 6.56 7.50 -19.68
C LYS A 362 7.89 7.92 -20.34
N HIS A 363 8.77 8.59 -19.60
CA HIS A 363 10.05 9.11 -20.11
C HIS A 363 11.28 8.34 -19.60
N GLY A 364 11.09 7.22 -18.91
CA GLY A 364 12.19 6.35 -18.47
C GLY A 364 13.14 6.95 -17.42
N TYR A 365 12.66 7.83 -16.54
CA TYR A 365 13.44 8.33 -15.40
C TYR A 365 12.85 7.88 -14.06
N LYS A 366 13.59 8.05 -12.96
CA LYS A 366 13.12 7.71 -11.61
C LYS A 366 12.75 8.97 -10.84
N VAL A 367 11.68 8.90 -10.06
CA VAL A 367 11.22 9.94 -9.13
C VAL A 367 11.30 9.36 -7.72
N ASP A 368 11.93 10.11 -6.80
CA ASP A 368 12.03 9.71 -5.40
C ASP A 368 10.80 10.21 -4.62
N SER A 369 9.98 9.28 -4.15
CA SER A 369 8.77 9.58 -3.39
C SER A 369 9.03 10.41 -2.13
N ASN A 370 10.09 10.12 -1.36
CA ASN A 370 10.35 10.85 -0.12
C ASN A 370 10.84 12.26 -0.40
N GLN A 371 11.68 12.43 -1.44
CA GLN A 371 12.15 13.74 -1.83
C GLN A 371 11.02 14.60 -2.42
N GLU A 372 10.10 14.03 -3.20
CA GLU A 372 8.89 14.75 -3.65
C GLU A 372 8.02 15.21 -2.49
N LEU A 373 7.91 14.40 -1.43
CA LEU A 373 7.18 14.75 -0.22
C LEU A 373 7.82 15.93 0.51
N VAL A 374 9.15 15.93 0.67
CA VAL A 374 9.90 17.05 1.25
C VAL A 374 9.84 18.29 0.36
N ALA A 375 10.01 18.15 -0.95
CA ALA A 375 9.99 19.25 -1.91
C ALA A 375 8.63 19.97 -1.93
N LEU A 376 7.53 19.21 -1.94
CA LEU A 376 6.19 19.78 -1.87
C LEU A 376 5.94 20.44 -0.51
N GLY A 377 6.40 19.81 0.58
CA GLY A 377 6.31 20.36 1.93
C GLY A 377 7.04 21.69 2.08
N LEU A 378 8.27 21.78 1.59
CA LEU A 378 9.03 23.04 1.54
C LEU A 378 8.33 24.09 0.67
N SER A 379 7.78 23.69 -0.47
CA SER A 379 7.03 24.60 -1.36
C SER A 379 5.81 25.20 -0.67
N ASN A 380 5.08 24.40 0.11
CA ASN A 380 3.93 24.85 0.90
C ASN A 380 4.34 25.68 2.13
N THR A 381 5.31 25.23 2.92
CA THR A 381 5.78 25.96 4.11
C THR A 381 6.37 27.32 3.75
N ILE A 382 7.26 27.38 2.75
CA ILE A 382 7.86 28.64 2.31
C ILE A 382 6.79 29.51 1.64
N GLY A 383 5.97 28.93 0.75
CA GLY A 383 4.89 29.64 0.08
C GLY A 383 3.89 30.27 1.05
N GLY A 384 3.49 29.55 2.09
CA GLY A 384 2.58 30.05 3.12
C GLY A 384 3.08 31.30 3.84
N CYS A 385 4.40 31.41 4.06
CA CYS A 385 5.01 32.63 4.60
C CYS A 385 4.95 33.84 3.64
N PHE A 386 4.77 33.62 2.34
CA PHE A 386 4.56 34.66 1.32
C PHE A 386 3.08 34.86 0.98
N GLN A 387 2.19 34.58 1.93
CA GLN A 387 0.74 34.68 1.77
C GLN A 387 0.16 33.78 0.64
N CYS A 388 0.81 32.66 0.34
CA CYS A 388 0.27 31.67 -0.60
C CYS A 388 -0.57 30.61 0.13
N TYR A 389 -1.40 29.91 -0.64
CA TYR A 389 -2.09 28.72 -0.15
C TYR A 389 -1.50 27.44 -0.76
N SER A 390 -1.89 26.28 -0.24
CA SER A 390 -1.26 25.01 -0.59
C SER A 390 -1.31 24.71 -2.09
N VAL A 391 -0.18 24.25 -2.63
CA VAL A 391 0.02 23.86 -4.02
C VAL A 391 0.07 22.36 -4.20
N THR A 392 -0.16 21.92 -5.44
CA THR A 392 0.15 20.58 -5.93
C THR A 392 0.37 20.63 -7.44
N SER A 393 0.73 19.49 -8.04
CA SER A 393 0.86 19.37 -9.49
C SER A 393 -0.49 19.40 -10.20
N SER A 394 -0.55 20.03 -11.38
CA SER A 394 -1.75 20.00 -12.25
C SER A 394 -1.51 19.13 -13.48
N LEU A 395 -2.43 18.19 -13.75
CA LEU A 395 -2.37 17.34 -14.94
C LEU A 395 -2.41 18.18 -16.24
N SER A 396 -3.34 19.13 -16.34
CA SER A 396 -3.52 19.95 -17.53
C SER A 396 -2.27 20.78 -17.86
N ARG A 397 -1.66 21.41 -16.85
CA ARG A 397 -0.42 22.19 -17.05
C ARG A 397 0.77 21.31 -17.40
N SER A 398 0.92 20.18 -16.70
CA SER A 398 2.04 19.24 -16.94
C SER A 398 1.96 18.59 -18.32
N LEU A 399 0.76 18.30 -18.81
CA LEU A 399 0.55 17.79 -20.17
C LEU A 399 0.90 18.83 -21.24
N VAL A 400 0.55 20.10 -21.03
CA VAL A 400 0.98 21.17 -21.95
C VAL A 400 2.48 21.35 -21.89
N GLN A 401 3.09 21.33 -20.69
CA GLN A 401 4.53 21.39 -20.50
C GLN A 401 5.25 20.30 -21.32
N GLU A 402 4.79 19.06 -21.19
CA GLU A 402 5.30 17.93 -21.95
C GLU A 402 5.05 18.08 -23.47
N SER A 403 3.82 18.42 -23.87
CA SER A 403 3.42 18.47 -25.28
C SER A 403 4.10 19.59 -26.09
N THR A 404 4.58 20.62 -25.40
CA THR A 404 5.35 21.75 -25.97
C THR A 404 6.85 21.47 -25.99
N GLY A 405 7.27 20.28 -25.57
CA GLY A 405 8.67 19.85 -25.59
C GLY A 405 9.48 20.26 -24.35
N GLY A 406 8.83 20.62 -23.24
CA GLY A 406 9.50 20.86 -21.97
C GLY A 406 10.07 19.56 -21.40
N LYS A 407 11.35 19.59 -21.02
CA LYS A 407 12.11 18.42 -20.56
C LYS A 407 12.68 18.58 -19.16
N THR A 408 12.71 19.80 -18.63
CA THR A 408 13.24 20.08 -17.28
C THR A 408 12.39 21.08 -16.51
N GLN A 409 12.70 21.25 -15.22
CA GLN A 409 12.03 22.22 -14.36
C GLN A 409 12.41 23.69 -14.66
N VAL A 410 13.34 23.94 -15.60
CA VAL A 410 13.59 25.30 -16.11
C VAL A 410 12.31 25.92 -16.69
N ALA A 411 11.41 25.11 -17.26
CA ALA A 411 10.08 25.56 -17.68
C ALA A 411 9.27 26.20 -16.53
N GLY A 412 9.35 25.63 -15.31
CA GLY A 412 8.70 26.19 -14.11
C GLY A 412 9.33 27.50 -13.61
N LEU A 413 10.65 27.67 -13.78
CA LEU A 413 11.31 28.94 -13.50
C LEU A 413 10.84 30.04 -14.47
N ILE A 414 10.76 29.71 -15.76
CA ILE A 414 10.29 30.64 -16.80
C ILE A 414 8.82 31.00 -16.59
N SER A 415 7.98 30.03 -16.22
CA SER A 415 6.57 30.31 -15.89
C SER A 415 6.45 31.26 -14.69
N SER A 416 7.28 31.07 -13.66
CA SER A 416 7.34 31.94 -12.48
C SER A 416 7.73 33.38 -12.85
N ILE A 417 8.71 33.57 -13.76
CA ILE A 417 9.11 34.90 -14.24
C ILE A 417 7.95 35.60 -14.96
N ILE A 418 7.16 34.87 -15.76
CA ILE A 418 6.01 35.45 -16.46
C ILE A 418 4.95 35.89 -15.46
N VAL A 419 4.63 35.06 -14.48
CA VAL A 419 3.67 35.41 -13.41
C VAL A 419 4.17 36.62 -12.61
N LEU A 420 5.47 36.71 -12.33
CA LEU A 420 6.08 37.87 -11.66
C LEU A 420 5.89 39.17 -12.48
N ILE A 421 6.17 39.13 -13.79
CA ILE A 421 5.94 40.28 -14.68
C ILE A 421 4.47 40.70 -14.65
N THR A 422 3.57 39.71 -14.67
CA THR A 422 2.14 39.97 -14.64
C THR A 422 1.70 40.66 -13.34
N VAL A 423 2.12 40.14 -12.19
CA VAL A 423 1.80 40.71 -10.87
C VAL A 423 2.33 42.13 -10.70
N LEU A 424 3.50 42.45 -11.27
CA LEU A 424 4.13 43.75 -11.11
C LEU A 424 3.58 44.85 -12.03
N LYS A 425 3.16 44.51 -13.27
CA LYS A 425 2.80 45.52 -14.28
C LYS A 425 1.47 45.30 -14.99
N ILE A 426 0.98 44.07 -15.07
CA ILE A 426 -0.19 43.70 -15.90
C ILE A 426 -1.43 43.48 -15.02
N GLY A 427 -1.28 43.38 -13.69
CA GLY A 427 -2.36 43.11 -12.74
C GLY A 427 -3.59 44.00 -12.91
N ALA A 428 -3.40 45.31 -13.07
CA ALA A 428 -4.48 46.28 -13.28
C ALA A 428 -5.34 45.98 -14.53
N LEU A 429 -4.78 45.32 -15.56
CA LEU A 429 -5.54 44.96 -16.75
C LEU A 429 -6.57 43.86 -16.46
N PHE A 430 -6.46 43.10 -15.38
CA PHE A 430 -7.39 42.02 -15.07
C PHE A 430 -8.53 42.44 -14.12
N GLU A 431 -8.60 43.70 -13.69
CA GLU A 431 -9.61 44.16 -12.73
C GLU A 431 -11.03 44.10 -13.29
N THR A 432 -11.18 44.43 -14.58
CA THR A 432 -12.45 44.39 -15.31
C THR A 432 -12.78 43.01 -15.88
N LEU A 433 -12.00 41.97 -15.57
CA LEU A 433 -12.24 40.62 -16.07
C LEU A 433 -13.49 40.02 -15.42
N PRO A 434 -14.48 39.54 -16.20
CA PRO A 434 -15.65 38.86 -15.64
C PRO A 434 -15.31 37.52 -14.98
N LYS A 435 -15.85 37.26 -13.78
CA LYS A 435 -15.64 35.99 -13.07
C LYS A 435 -16.24 34.78 -13.83
N ALA A 436 -17.32 35.00 -14.57
CA ALA A 436 -17.90 34.03 -15.51
C ALA A 436 -16.89 33.39 -16.48
N VAL A 437 -15.97 34.20 -17.04
CA VAL A 437 -14.95 33.72 -17.97
C VAL A 437 -13.95 32.80 -17.26
N LEU A 438 -13.54 33.17 -16.05
CA LEU A 438 -12.65 32.34 -15.21
C LEU A 438 -13.30 31.00 -14.87
N SER A 439 -14.58 30.99 -14.49
CA SER A 439 -15.34 29.78 -14.21
C SER A 439 -15.44 28.87 -15.43
N THR A 440 -15.72 29.44 -16.59
CA THR A 440 -15.79 28.72 -17.86
C THR A 440 -14.46 28.04 -18.21
N ILE A 441 -13.33 28.73 -18.01
CA ILE A 441 -11.99 28.15 -18.23
C ILE A 441 -11.76 26.94 -17.30
N VAL A 442 -12.20 27.02 -16.04
CA VAL A 442 -12.11 25.88 -15.12
C VAL A 442 -12.94 24.71 -15.61
N ILE A 443 -14.21 24.92 -15.98
CA ILE A 443 -15.11 23.86 -16.47
C ILE A 443 -14.51 23.14 -17.68
N VAL A 444 -14.02 23.88 -18.67
CA VAL A 444 -13.40 23.30 -19.86
C VAL A 444 -12.16 22.48 -19.51
N ASN A 445 -11.38 22.91 -18.52
CA ASN A 445 -10.19 22.19 -18.05
C ASN A 445 -10.50 20.92 -17.25
N LEU A 446 -11.74 20.74 -16.75
CA LEU A 446 -12.18 19.50 -16.10
C LEU A 446 -12.48 18.37 -17.09
N LYS A 447 -12.57 18.63 -18.41
CA LYS A 447 -12.85 17.60 -19.43
C LYS A 447 -11.92 16.38 -19.31
N GLY A 448 -10.64 16.59 -19.05
CA GLY A 448 -9.66 15.52 -18.89
C GLY A 448 -9.91 14.64 -17.66
N MET A 449 -10.44 15.22 -16.57
CA MET A 449 -10.80 14.50 -15.36
C MET A 449 -12.08 13.69 -15.56
N PHE A 450 -13.10 14.26 -16.21
CA PHE A 450 -14.33 13.52 -16.54
C PHE A 450 -14.10 12.39 -17.53
N LYS A 451 -13.12 12.50 -18.43
CA LYS A 451 -12.76 11.42 -19.35
C LYS A 451 -12.35 10.14 -18.62
N GLN A 452 -11.87 10.22 -17.37
CA GLN A 452 -11.53 9.03 -16.56
C GLN A 452 -12.74 8.12 -16.29
N LEU A 453 -13.99 8.60 -16.46
CA LEU A 453 -15.19 7.74 -16.44
C LEU A 453 -15.16 6.63 -17.49
N THR A 454 -14.39 6.80 -18.58
CA THR A 454 -14.23 5.74 -19.60
C THR A 454 -13.43 4.54 -19.09
N ASP A 455 -12.80 4.62 -17.93
CA ASP A 455 -12.06 3.51 -17.32
C ASP A 455 -12.99 2.43 -16.75
N VAL A 456 -14.21 2.79 -16.34
CA VAL A 456 -15.21 1.88 -15.75
C VAL A 456 -15.45 0.60 -16.59
N PRO A 457 -15.79 0.69 -17.89
CA PRO A 457 -16.00 -0.50 -18.71
C PRO A 457 -14.71 -1.32 -18.93
N MET A 458 -13.55 -0.67 -18.95
CA MET A 458 -12.25 -1.36 -19.05
C MET A 458 -11.92 -2.14 -17.77
N LEU A 459 -12.13 -1.52 -16.60
CA LEU A 459 -11.92 -2.14 -15.30
C LEU A 459 -12.87 -3.30 -15.06
N TRP A 460 -14.15 -3.18 -15.47
CA TRP A 460 -15.12 -4.28 -15.37
C TRP A 460 -14.67 -5.54 -16.10
N LYS A 461 -14.06 -5.40 -17.29
CA LYS A 461 -13.55 -6.52 -18.09
C LYS A 461 -12.25 -7.11 -17.54
N THR A 462 -11.45 -6.30 -16.83
CA THR A 462 -10.10 -6.68 -16.40
C THR A 462 -10.07 -7.18 -14.96
N ASN A 463 -10.47 -6.33 -14.00
CA ASN A 463 -10.45 -6.65 -12.58
C ASN A 463 -11.62 -5.98 -11.85
N LYS A 464 -12.62 -6.78 -11.46
CA LYS A 464 -13.81 -6.33 -10.74
C LYS A 464 -13.50 -5.66 -9.40
N VAL A 465 -12.40 -6.06 -8.75
CA VAL A 465 -12.00 -5.50 -7.46
C VAL A 465 -11.46 -4.08 -7.61
N ASP A 466 -10.68 -3.83 -8.65
CA ASP A 466 -10.16 -2.48 -8.94
C ASP A 466 -11.30 -1.54 -9.36
N LEU A 467 -12.30 -2.06 -10.07
CA LEU A 467 -13.53 -1.32 -10.33
C LEU A 467 -14.27 -0.97 -9.04
N LEU A 468 -14.38 -1.93 -8.10
CA LEU A 468 -15.05 -1.68 -6.82
C LEU A 468 -14.37 -0.55 -6.04
N VAL A 469 -13.04 -0.55 -5.98
CA VAL A 469 -12.26 0.54 -5.39
C VAL A 469 -12.55 1.87 -6.09
N TRP A 470 -12.58 1.89 -7.42
CA TRP A 470 -12.90 3.09 -8.21
C TRP A 470 -14.32 3.62 -7.90
N LEU A 471 -15.33 2.74 -7.89
CA LEU A 471 -16.74 3.10 -7.66
C LEU A 471 -16.99 3.59 -6.23
N VAL A 472 -16.43 2.89 -5.23
CA VAL A 472 -16.51 3.31 -3.83
C VAL A 472 -15.84 4.66 -3.66
N THR A 473 -14.66 4.85 -4.25
CA THR A 473 -13.94 6.12 -4.17
C THR A 473 -14.73 7.28 -4.78
N PHE A 474 -15.23 7.10 -6.00
CA PHE A 474 -16.05 8.10 -6.69
C PHE A 474 -17.29 8.47 -5.88
N THR A 475 -18.03 7.48 -5.38
CA THR A 475 -19.28 7.67 -4.63
C THR A 475 -19.02 8.33 -3.27
N CYS A 476 -18.05 7.83 -2.50
CA CYS A 476 -17.69 8.40 -1.20
C CYS A 476 -17.19 9.85 -1.33
N THR A 477 -16.42 10.17 -2.37
CA THR A 477 -15.94 11.55 -2.61
C THR A 477 -17.09 12.51 -2.88
N ILE A 478 -18.11 12.09 -3.65
CA ILE A 478 -19.30 12.90 -3.93
C ILE A 478 -20.16 13.09 -2.68
N LEU A 479 -20.39 12.02 -1.92
CA LEU A 479 -21.34 12.04 -0.79
C LEU A 479 -20.73 12.58 0.52
N LEU A 480 -19.47 12.31 0.82
CA LEU A 480 -18.86 12.62 2.12
C LEU A 480 -17.92 13.83 2.12
N ASN A 481 -17.79 14.54 0.99
CA ASN A 481 -16.73 15.51 0.67
C ASN A 481 -15.36 14.89 0.37
N LEU A 482 -14.43 15.76 -0.03
CA LEU A 482 -13.10 15.43 -0.53
C LEU A 482 -12.18 14.81 0.54
N ASP A 483 -12.26 15.27 1.78
CA ASP A 483 -11.43 14.84 2.90
C ASP A 483 -11.86 13.48 3.45
N LEU A 484 -13.12 13.35 3.88
CA LEU A 484 -13.67 12.10 4.39
C LEU A 484 -13.78 11.04 3.29
N GLY A 485 -14.13 11.47 2.07
CA GLY A 485 -14.18 10.59 0.90
C GLY A 485 -12.83 9.91 0.63
N LEU A 486 -11.71 10.66 0.72
CA LEU A 486 -10.39 10.06 0.58
C LEU A 486 -10.08 9.08 1.71
N ALA A 487 -10.35 9.45 2.97
CA ALA A 487 -10.07 8.60 4.13
C ALA A 487 -10.78 7.24 4.03
N VAL A 488 -12.08 7.25 3.71
CA VAL A 488 -12.87 6.03 3.50
C VAL A 488 -12.32 5.20 2.33
N SER A 489 -11.92 5.86 1.24
CA SER A 489 -11.40 5.17 0.05
C SER A 489 -10.06 4.48 0.30
N ILE A 490 -9.15 5.13 1.03
CA ILE A 490 -7.88 4.51 1.44
C ILE A 490 -8.13 3.33 2.37
N GLY A 491 -9.02 3.49 3.37
CA GLY A 491 -9.41 2.40 4.26
C GLY A 491 -10.00 1.20 3.50
N PHE A 492 -10.87 1.46 2.53
CA PHE A 492 -11.47 0.43 1.68
C PHE A 492 -10.45 -0.26 0.76
N SER A 493 -9.50 0.49 0.19
CA SER A 493 -8.41 -0.07 -0.62
C SER A 493 -7.50 -1.00 0.20
N LEU A 494 -7.14 -0.60 1.42
CA LEU A 494 -6.38 -1.44 2.35
C LEU A 494 -7.15 -2.71 2.74
N LEU A 495 -8.43 -2.57 3.07
CA LEU A 495 -9.30 -3.69 3.42
C LEU A 495 -9.41 -4.70 2.28
N THR A 496 -9.47 -4.22 1.05
CA THR A 496 -9.48 -5.05 -0.16
C THR A 496 -8.19 -5.89 -0.30
N VAL A 497 -7.03 -5.30 -0.01
CA VAL A 497 -5.75 -6.03 0.01
C VAL A 497 -5.78 -7.13 1.07
N ILE A 498 -6.26 -6.81 2.28
CA ILE A 498 -6.37 -7.77 3.38
C ILE A 498 -7.25 -8.96 2.99
N PHE A 499 -8.46 -8.72 2.49
CA PHE A 499 -9.35 -9.81 2.09
C PHE A 499 -8.79 -10.67 0.95
N ARG A 500 -8.11 -10.07 -0.03
CA ARG A 500 -7.45 -10.83 -1.11
C ARG A 500 -6.32 -11.72 -0.58
N THR A 501 -5.57 -11.25 0.41
CA THR A 501 -4.52 -12.07 1.04
C THR A 501 -5.05 -13.18 1.94
N GLN A 502 -6.27 -13.04 2.45
CA GLN A 502 -6.92 -14.03 3.32
C GLN A 502 -7.64 -15.17 2.58
N LEU A 503 -7.80 -15.07 1.25
CA LEU A 503 -8.45 -16.09 0.42
C LEU A 503 -7.42 -16.84 -0.46
N PRO A 504 -6.48 -17.61 0.12
CA PRO A 504 -5.56 -18.43 -0.65
C PRO A 504 -6.26 -19.63 -1.29
N ARG A 505 -5.72 -20.08 -2.42
CA ARG A 505 -6.03 -21.41 -2.97
C ARG A 505 -5.10 -22.45 -2.37
N TYR A 506 -5.69 -23.56 -1.93
CA TYR A 506 -5.00 -24.75 -1.46
C TYR A 506 -5.17 -25.87 -2.48
N SER A 507 -4.07 -26.53 -2.85
CA SER A 507 -4.05 -27.58 -3.89
C SER A 507 -3.27 -28.80 -3.41
N ILE A 508 -3.71 -29.99 -3.79
CA ILE A 508 -2.92 -31.21 -3.67
C ILE A 508 -2.15 -31.40 -4.98
N LEU A 509 -0.85 -31.66 -4.87
CA LEU A 509 0.00 -31.87 -6.04
C LEU A 509 0.14 -33.35 -6.36
N GLY A 510 -0.02 -33.66 -7.65
CA GLY A 510 0.29 -34.95 -8.25
C GLY A 510 1.50 -34.83 -9.17
N GLN A 511 2.17 -35.95 -9.39
CA GLN A 511 3.29 -36.04 -10.30
C GLN A 511 2.80 -36.35 -11.71
N VAL A 512 3.35 -35.66 -12.72
CA VAL A 512 3.18 -36.08 -14.11
C VAL A 512 4.14 -37.26 -14.40
N PRO A 513 3.64 -38.41 -14.90
CA PRO A 513 4.43 -39.63 -15.07
C PRO A 513 5.75 -39.40 -15.80
N ALA A 514 6.83 -40.03 -15.33
CA ALA A 514 8.19 -39.94 -15.90
C ALA A 514 8.80 -38.52 -15.96
N THR A 515 8.27 -37.57 -15.16
CA THR A 515 8.83 -36.21 -15.07
C THR A 515 8.99 -35.76 -13.62
N ASN A 516 9.75 -34.68 -13.41
CA ASN A 516 9.90 -34.03 -12.10
C ASN A 516 8.85 -32.94 -11.85
N LEU A 517 7.76 -32.94 -12.62
CA LEU A 517 6.71 -31.91 -12.56
C LEU A 517 5.62 -32.33 -11.57
N TYR A 518 5.40 -31.48 -10.56
CA TYR A 518 4.33 -31.60 -9.59
C TYR A 518 3.28 -30.53 -9.83
N LEU A 519 2.09 -30.94 -10.27
CA LEU A 519 1.02 -30.06 -10.70
C LEU A 519 -0.25 -30.35 -9.90
N ASP A 520 -1.16 -29.38 -9.88
CA ASP A 520 -2.44 -29.51 -9.19
C ASP A 520 -3.32 -30.58 -9.87
N VAL A 521 -3.74 -31.57 -9.10
CA VAL A 521 -4.53 -32.72 -9.57
C VAL A 521 -5.92 -32.27 -10.04
N ASP A 522 -6.49 -31.25 -9.39
CA ASP A 522 -7.80 -30.71 -9.74
C ASP A 522 -7.75 -29.97 -11.10
N THR A 523 -6.59 -29.43 -11.47
CA THR A 523 -6.39 -28.66 -12.71
C THR A 523 -5.88 -29.53 -13.87
N TYR A 524 -4.97 -30.48 -13.61
CA TYR A 524 -4.30 -31.28 -14.65
C TYR A 524 -4.63 -32.77 -14.53
N LYS A 525 -5.33 -33.32 -15.55
CA LYS A 525 -5.79 -34.72 -15.56
C LYS A 525 -4.68 -35.77 -15.56
N GLU A 526 -3.50 -35.42 -16.09
CA GLU A 526 -2.35 -36.33 -16.14
C GLU A 526 -1.52 -36.34 -14.84
N ALA A 527 -1.72 -35.36 -13.96
CA ALA A 527 -1.04 -35.31 -12.67
C ALA A 527 -1.69 -36.33 -11.71
N LYS A 528 -0.95 -37.35 -11.32
CA LYS A 528 -1.44 -38.42 -10.44
C LYS A 528 -0.80 -38.31 -9.06
N GLU A 529 -1.60 -38.49 -8.02
CA GLU A 529 -1.07 -38.57 -6.66
C GLU A 529 -0.19 -39.81 -6.49
N ILE A 530 0.85 -39.67 -5.68
CA ILE A 530 1.75 -40.78 -5.35
C ILE A 530 1.11 -41.55 -4.19
N PRO A 531 0.87 -42.87 -4.31
CA PRO A 531 0.29 -43.65 -3.22
C PRO A 531 1.09 -43.50 -1.92
N GLY A 532 0.41 -43.25 -0.81
CA GLY A 532 1.02 -43.09 0.52
C GLY A 532 1.63 -41.72 0.82
N ILE A 533 1.83 -40.85 -0.19
CA ILE A 533 2.42 -39.51 -0.03
C ILE A 533 1.43 -38.43 -0.46
N LYS A 534 1.07 -37.53 0.46
CA LYS A 534 0.24 -36.35 0.15
C LYS A 534 1.09 -35.10 0.08
N ILE A 535 1.01 -34.37 -1.03
CA ILE A 535 1.76 -33.13 -1.25
C ILE A 535 0.79 -31.96 -1.20
N PHE A 536 0.89 -31.12 -0.17
CA PHE A 536 0.01 -29.99 0.05
C PHE A 536 0.73 -28.68 -0.28
N ARG A 537 0.14 -27.89 -1.18
CA ARG A 537 0.66 -26.56 -1.56
C ARG A 537 -0.36 -25.48 -1.22
N SER A 538 0.12 -24.41 -0.60
CA SER A 538 -0.61 -23.15 -0.50
C SER A 538 -0.10 -22.12 -1.51
N SER A 539 -1.01 -21.36 -2.10
CA SER A 539 -0.68 -20.25 -3.01
C SER A 539 -0.32 -18.93 -2.30
N ALA A 540 -0.45 -18.87 -0.98
CA ALA A 540 -0.11 -17.68 -0.19
C ALA A 540 0.80 -18.00 0.98
N THR A 541 1.37 -16.94 1.55
CA THR A 541 2.16 -17.00 2.79
C THR A 541 1.27 -17.33 3.99
N ILE A 542 1.77 -18.20 4.90
CA ILE A 542 1.12 -18.52 6.17
C ILE A 542 1.51 -17.52 7.26
N TYR A 543 0.52 -16.93 7.92
CA TYR A 543 0.67 -15.96 9.01
C TYR A 543 -0.57 -16.02 9.93
N TYR A 544 -0.59 -15.21 10.99
CA TYR A 544 -1.58 -15.30 12.07
C TYR A 544 -3.04 -15.25 11.61
N THR A 545 -3.37 -14.56 10.50
CA THR A 545 -4.77 -14.44 10.06
C THR A 545 -5.28 -15.66 9.30
N ASN A 546 -4.41 -16.42 8.63
CA ASN A 546 -4.80 -17.56 7.80
C ASN A 546 -4.25 -18.90 8.31
N ALA A 547 -3.56 -18.91 9.46
CA ALA A 547 -2.98 -20.12 10.04
C ALA A 547 -4.04 -21.18 10.38
N GLU A 548 -5.21 -20.79 10.86
CA GLU A 548 -6.32 -21.70 11.15
C GLU A 548 -6.92 -22.27 9.85
N MET A 549 -7.22 -21.40 8.89
CA MET A 549 -7.69 -21.81 7.55
C MET A 549 -6.71 -22.76 6.86
N TYR A 550 -5.40 -22.56 7.03
CA TYR A 550 -4.37 -23.46 6.49
C TYR A 550 -4.47 -24.85 7.12
N LEU A 551 -4.66 -24.93 8.45
CA LEU A 551 -4.79 -26.19 9.17
C LEU A 551 -6.06 -26.94 8.76
N GLU A 552 -7.20 -26.24 8.70
CA GLU A 552 -8.48 -26.80 8.28
C GLU A 552 -8.41 -27.32 6.84
N ALA A 553 -7.88 -26.52 5.91
CA ALA A 553 -7.70 -26.93 4.53
C ALA A 553 -6.75 -28.13 4.38
N LEU A 554 -5.69 -28.18 5.20
CA LEU A 554 -4.80 -29.34 5.23
C LEU A 554 -5.54 -30.60 5.69
N GLN A 555 -6.35 -30.52 6.75
CA GLN A 555 -7.14 -31.66 7.24
C GLN A 555 -8.18 -32.12 6.22
N GLU A 556 -8.90 -31.19 5.61
CA GLU A 556 -9.92 -31.46 4.60
C GLU A 556 -9.31 -32.11 3.35
N LYS A 557 -8.27 -31.51 2.76
CA LYS A 557 -7.64 -31.99 1.52
C LYS A 557 -6.78 -33.25 1.72
N SER A 558 -6.21 -33.46 2.91
CA SER A 558 -5.46 -34.70 3.21
C SER A 558 -6.36 -35.88 3.56
N GLY A 559 -7.62 -35.62 3.93
CA GLY A 559 -8.54 -36.64 4.45
C GLY A 559 -8.20 -37.09 5.89
N ILE A 560 -7.24 -36.44 6.55
CA ILE A 560 -6.78 -36.79 7.90
C ILE A 560 -7.44 -35.85 8.92
N GLN A 561 -8.46 -36.35 9.62
CA GLN A 561 -9.04 -35.64 10.77
C GLN A 561 -8.13 -35.81 12.00
N ILE A 562 -7.13 -34.94 12.10
CA ILE A 562 -6.09 -34.96 13.15
C ILE A 562 -6.71 -35.09 14.55
N GLY A 563 -7.77 -34.33 14.84
CA GLY A 563 -8.43 -34.33 16.14
C GLY A 563 -9.07 -35.69 16.53
N LYS A 564 -9.71 -36.38 15.58
CA LYS A 564 -10.35 -37.68 15.85
C LYS A 564 -9.32 -38.79 16.00
N LEU A 565 -8.31 -38.82 15.14
CA LEU A 565 -7.25 -39.82 15.19
C LEU A 565 -6.38 -39.72 16.45
N LEU A 566 -6.11 -38.49 16.92
CA LEU A 566 -5.43 -38.30 18.20
C LEU A 566 -6.28 -38.77 19.39
N ALA A 567 -7.60 -38.56 19.35
CA ALA A 567 -8.51 -39.04 20.40
C ALA A 567 -8.60 -40.58 20.42
N GLU A 568 -8.68 -41.21 19.25
CA GLU A 568 -8.66 -42.68 19.11
C GLU A 568 -7.33 -43.26 19.58
N LYS A 569 -6.20 -42.65 19.21
CA LYS A 569 -4.88 -43.10 19.66
C LYS A 569 -4.73 -42.98 21.17
N LYS A 570 -5.17 -41.87 21.78
CA LYS A 570 -5.19 -41.71 23.24
C LYS A 570 -6.06 -42.77 23.91
N LYS A 571 -7.20 -43.13 23.32
CA LYS A 571 -8.07 -44.20 23.80
C LYS A 571 -7.38 -45.56 23.71
N GLN A 572 -6.72 -45.88 22.59
CA GLN A 572 -5.95 -47.11 22.41
C GLN A 572 -4.76 -47.21 23.37
N ASP A 573 -4.03 -46.11 23.58
CA ASP A 573 -2.89 -46.06 24.51
C ASP A 573 -3.35 -46.20 25.96
N ALA A 574 -4.50 -45.62 26.33
CA ALA A 574 -5.12 -45.84 27.64
C ALA A 574 -5.51 -47.31 27.82
N THR A 575 -6.10 -47.96 26.82
CA THR A 575 -6.43 -49.39 26.85
C THR A 575 -5.18 -50.27 26.92
N ARG A 576 -4.11 -49.93 26.17
CA ARG A 576 -2.82 -50.64 26.21
C ARG A 576 -2.12 -50.50 27.56
N LYS A 577 -2.18 -49.31 28.20
CA LYS A 577 -1.67 -49.12 29.56
C LYS A 577 -2.45 -49.96 30.57
N GLN A 578 -3.78 -49.99 30.47
CA GLN A 578 -4.61 -50.86 31.31
C GLN A 578 -4.35 -52.36 31.06
N GLN A 579 -4.01 -52.76 29.83
CA GLN A 579 -3.62 -54.14 29.52
C GLN A 579 -2.23 -54.47 30.08
N LYS A 580 -1.22 -53.60 29.90
CA LYS A 580 0.11 -53.77 30.50
C LYS A 580 0.05 -53.86 32.02
N GLU A 581 -0.75 -53.02 32.68
CA GLU A 581 -0.98 -53.10 34.13
C GLU A 581 -1.68 -54.39 34.57
N LYS A 582 -2.45 -55.05 33.69
CA LYS A 582 -3.03 -56.37 33.94
C LYS A 582 -2.04 -57.51 33.67
N THR A 583 -1.12 -57.33 32.71
CA THR A 583 -0.08 -58.31 32.39
C THR A 583 1.05 -58.31 33.41
N ASP A 584 1.48 -57.14 33.90
CA ASP A 584 2.50 -57.00 34.96
C ASP A 584 2.03 -57.54 36.32
N LYS A 585 0.71 -57.67 36.53
CA LYS A 585 0.15 -58.33 37.72
C LYS A 585 0.18 -59.86 37.65
N ASN A 586 0.55 -60.45 36.51
CA ASN A 586 0.50 -61.89 36.25
C ASN A 586 1.87 -62.56 36.00
N GLU A 587 3.00 -61.88 36.17
CA GLU A 587 4.33 -62.53 36.15
C GLU A 587 4.76 -63.06 37.53
N PRO A 588 5.22 -64.32 37.67
CA PRO A 588 5.78 -64.84 38.91
C PRO A 588 7.26 -64.44 39.08
N THR A 589 7.62 -64.01 40.29
CA THR A 589 8.96 -63.54 40.69
C THR A 589 9.99 -64.68 40.69
N PRO A 590 11.21 -64.50 40.13
CA PRO A 590 12.30 -65.45 40.33
C PRO A 590 13.02 -65.17 41.65
N GLN A 591 13.29 -66.23 42.42
CA GLN A 591 14.06 -66.22 43.66
C GLN A 591 15.54 -65.88 43.39
N VAL A 592 16.08 -64.89 44.10
CA VAL A 592 17.53 -64.73 44.33
C VAL A 592 17.78 -64.41 45.82
N CYS A 593 18.77 -65.11 46.38
CA CYS A 593 19.10 -65.25 47.79
C CYS A 593 19.44 -63.94 48.53
N ARG A 594 18.91 -63.81 49.75
CA ARG A 594 19.35 -62.85 50.77
C ARG A 594 20.57 -63.41 51.52
N VAL A 595 21.66 -62.64 51.57
CA VAL A 595 22.64 -62.73 52.67
C VAL A 595 22.46 -61.50 53.54
N SER A 596 22.19 -61.76 54.81
CA SER A 596 21.90 -60.84 55.90
C SER A 596 23.13 -60.04 56.33
N ASN A 597 22.96 -58.79 56.81
CA ASN A 597 23.18 -58.47 58.23
C ASN A 597 23.03 -56.98 58.59
N LEU A 598 22.35 -56.78 59.74
CA LEU A 598 22.54 -55.78 60.79
C LEU A 598 22.03 -54.33 60.59
N LEU A 599 20.84 -54.10 61.16
CA LEU A 599 20.43 -52.85 61.83
C LEU A 599 21.03 -52.82 63.26
N PRO A 600 21.19 -51.63 63.88
CA PRO A 600 20.15 -51.23 64.83
C PRO A 600 19.84 -49.71 64.90
N ASN A 601 18.55 -49.45 65.14
CA ASN A 601 17.91 -48.41 65.99
C ASN A 601 18.52 -47.00 66.15
N GLY A 602 17.66 -46.00 65.94
CA GLY A 602 17.82 -44.65 66.51
C GLY A 602 16.65 -43.72 66.18
N THR A 603 15.98 -43.23 67.22
CA THR A 603 14.70 -42.50 67.25
C THR A 603 14.88 -40.97 67.18
N PHE A 604 13.78 -40.29 66.80
CA PHE A 604 13.38 -38.92 67.15
C PHE A 604 13.92 -37.68 66.41
N SER A 605 12.96 -36.79 66.15
CA SER A 605 12.95 -35.49 65.49
C SER A 605 13.28 -34.30 66.40
N LEU A 606 13.94 -33.25 65.88
CA LEU A 606 13.47 -31.84 65.79
C LEU A 606 14.62 -30.87 65.43
N GLU A 607 14.20 -29.72 64.86
CA GLU A 607 14.89 -28.49 64.42
C GLU A 607 15.86 -27.88 65.48
N GLU A 608 16.73 -26.90 65.27
CA GLU A 608 16.82 -25.76 64.32
C GLU A 608 18.22 -25.08 64.48
N LYS A 609 18.58 -24.20 63.52
CA LYS A 609 19.51 -23.04 63.58
C LYS A 609 21.04 -23.26 63.70
N GLN A 610 21.90 -22.77 62.80
CA GLN A 610 22.20 -21.41 62.25
C GLN A 610 23.46 -20.82 62.92
N ILE A 611 24.35 -20.20 62.12
CA ILE A 611 25.27 -19.03 62.37
C ILE A 611 26.52 -19.18 61.46
N SER A 612 26.72 -18.32 60.43
CA SER A 612 27.53 -17.06 60.39
C SER A 612 29.04 -17.29 60.56
N ALA A 613 30.00 -16.59 59.96
CA ALA A 613 30.15 -15.50 58.99
C ALA A 613 31.67 -15.36 58.68
N GLU A 614 32.05 -14.58 57.66
CA GLU A 614 33.18 -13.60 57.62
C GLU A 614 33.58 -13.29 56.16
N LEU A 615 34.25 -12.19 55.80
CA LEU A 615 34.05 -10.75 56.00
C LEU A 615 35.01 -10.06 55.00
N GLY A 616 34.61 -8.91 54.42
CA GLY A 616 35.50 -7.90 53.79
C GLY A 616 35.67 -8.05 52.27
N GLY A 617 35.45 -7.03 51.42
CA GLY A 617 35.18 -5.59 51.49
C GLY A 617 35.63 -5.01 50.13
N GLN A 618 35.14 -3.92 49.53
CA GLN A 618 34.19 -2.86 49.84
C GLN A 618 33.82 -2.14 48.52
N ASN A 619 32.56 -1.66 48.42
CA ASN A 619 32.09 -0.35 47.91
C ASN A 619 32.38 0.06 46.43
N PHE A 620 31.46 0.64 45.65
CA PHE A 620 30.25 1.40 45.97
C PHE A 620 29.35 1.62 44.72
N LYS A 621 28.03 1.39 44.90
CA LYS A 621 26.83 2.17 44.49
C LYS A 621 26.66 2.66 43.03
N ARG A 622 25.47 2.83 42.46
CA ARG A 622 24.01 2.66 42.76
C ARG A 622 23.32 2.87 41.38
N GLY A 623 22.10 2.42 41.10
CA GLY A 623 21.04 2.08 42.05
C GLY A 623 19.88 1.32 41.42
N VAL A 624 19.11 0.78 42.37
CA VAL A 624 18.00 -0.14 42.30
C VAL A 624 16.69 0.63 42.46
N ALA A 625 15.62 0.11 41.85
CA ALA A 625 14.23 0.42 42.17
C ALA A 625 13.82 -0.19 43.54
N LEU A 626 13.23 0.61 44.43
CA LEU A 626 12.39 0.19 45.57
C LEU A 626 10.92 0.29 45.09
N LYS A 627 10.04 -0.73 45.12
CA LYS A 627 9.59 -1.72 46.14
C LYS A 627 8.67 -1.10 47.19
N LEU A 628 7.54 -1.78 47.48
CA LEU A 628 6.84 -2.00 48.78
C LEU A 628 5.30 -2.10 48.57
N THR A 629 4.72 -3.31 48.66
CA THR A 629 4.11 -4.02 49.85
C THR A 629 2.63 -3.64 50.06
N GLU A 630 1.73 -4.49 50.58
CA GLU A 630 1.85 -5.61 51.53
C GLU A 630 0.62 -6.55 51.46
N SER A 631 0.77 -7.75 52.02
CA SER A 631 -0.26 -8.79 52.25
C SER A 631 -0.72 -8.75 53.73
N PRO A 632 -1.74 -9.52 54.19
CA PRO A 632 -1.46 -10.90 54.64
C PRO A 632 -2.59 -11.96 54.49
N ALA A 633 -2.14 -13.22 54.27
CA ALA A 633 -2.59 -14.55 54.72
C ALA A 633 -4.08 -14.99 54.58
N ASN A 634 -4.44 -16.19 54.11
CA ASN A 634 -3.95 -17.56 54.39
C ASN A 634 -4.48 -18.57 53.33
N GLY A 635 -3.76 -19.69 53.08
CA GLY A 635 -4.37 -20.94 52.54
C GLY A 635 -3.75 -21.57 51.28
N PHE A 636 -3.59 -22.90 51.30
CA PHE A 636 -2.78 -23.77 50.44
C PHE A 636 -3.24 -24.02 48.98
N SER A 637 -2.23 -24.15 48.11
CA SER A 637 -2.02 -24.95 46.87
C SER A 637 -3.14 -25.54 45.99
N GLN A 638 -2.84 -25.42 44.68
CA GLN A 638 -2.99 -26.37 43.57
C GLN A 638 -4.05 -26.03 42.51
N GLY A 639 -3.54 -25.66 41.33
CA GLY A 639 -4.32 -25.20 40.18
C GLY A 639 -5.04 -26.32 39.44
N GLN A 640 -6.25 -25.99 39.01
CA GLN A 640 -7.04 -26.78 38.07
C GLN A 640 -7.45 -25.91 36.89
N VAL A 641 -7.30 -26.52 35.72
CA VAL A 641 -7.64 -26.06 34.38
C VAL A 641 -9.15 -25.81 34.27
N ASN A 642 -9.58 -24.76 33.57
CA ASN A 642 -11.00 -24.56 33.27
C ASN A 642 -11.28 -24.45 31.77
N TRP A 643 -12.34 -25.14 31.36
CA TRP A 643 -12.90 -25.25 30.01
C TRP A 643 -14.03 -24.23 29.82
N ALA A 644 -14.15 -23.70 28.60
CA ALA A 644 -15.31 -22.94 28.08
C ALA A 644 -15.07 -22.71 26.57
N TYR A 645 -15.99 -22.88 25.61
CA TYR A 645 -17.45 -23.01 25.66
C TYR A 645 -17.97 -23.78 24.42
N GLN A 646 -19.12 -24.42 24.61
CA GLN A 646 -19.96 -25.11 23.63
C GLN A 646 -21.24 -24.26 23.44
N SER A 647 -21.76 -24.13 22.22
CA SER A 647 -22.96 -23.35 21.91
C SER A 647 -24.23 -24.20 22.00
N ASP A 648 -25.20 -23.74 22.77
CA ASP A 648 -26.56 -24.29 22.86
C ASP A 648 -27.48 -23.75 21.76
N THR A 649 -28.27 -24.64 21.17
CA THR A 649 -29.59 -24.31 20.61
C THR A 649 -30.58 -25.36 21.11
N MET A 650 -31.59 -24.89 21.84
CA MET A 650 -32.67 -25.65 22.48
C MET A 650 -33.64 -26.28 21.47
N SER A 651 -34.16 -27.44 21.85
CA SER A 651 -35.34 -28.09 21.27
C SER A 651 -36.49 -28.03 22.28
N ASP A 652 -37.69 -27.65 21.83
CA ASP A 652 -38.96 -27.88 22.53
C ASP A 652 -39.76 -28.99 21.83
N SER A 653 -40.50 -29.73 22.65
CA SER A 653 -41.34 -30.91 22.41
C SER A 653 -42.55 -30.70 21.50
N ASP A 654 -42.96 -31.71 20.70
CA ASP A 654 -44.13 -32.57 20.99
C ASP A 654 -44.47 -33.61 19.89
N MET A 655 -44.97 -34.76 20.37
CA MET A 655 -45.95 -35.72 19.82
C MET A 655 -45.96 -36.18 18.33
N GLY A 656 -46.01 -37.51 18.14
CA GLY A 656 -46.91 -38.10 17.13
C GLY A 656 -46.39 -39.25 16.24
N SER A 657 -46.60 -40.48 16.69
CA SER A 657 -47.18 -41.64 15.97
C SER A 657 -46.58 -42.20 14.65
N GLN A 658 -46.31 -43.52 14.73
CA GLN A 658 -46.80 -44.62 13.86
C GLN A 658 -45.86 -45.32 12.84
N HIS A 659 -45.71 -46.62 13.14
CA HIS A 659 -45.71 -47.85 12.33
C HIS A 659 -44.59 -48.17 11.31
N ASP A 660 -43.90 -49.27 11.65
CA ASP A 660 -43.69 -50.50 10.88
C ASP A 660 -43.39 -50.43 9.38
N ASP A 661 -42.26 -51.02 8.98
CA ASP A 661 -42.34 -52.39 8.46
C ASP A 661 -40.99 -53.12 8.47
N SER A 662 -41.12 -54.43 8.60
CA SER A 662 -40.08 -55.43 8.82
C SER A 662 -39.79 -56.22 7.52
N ILE A 663 -38.92 -57.25 7.62
CA ILE A 663 -38.70 -58.38 6.66
C ILE A 663 -37.57 -58.12 5.62
N MET A 664 -36.60 -59.00 5.32
CA MET A 664 -36.50 -60.47 5.28
C MET A 664 -35.04 -60.93 5.51
N GLN A 665 -34.85 -62.09 6.15
CA GLN A 665 -33.61 -62.89 6.14
C GLN A 665 -33.38 -63.58 4.79
N ALA A 666 -32.12 -63.76 4.40
CA ALA A 666 -31.68 -64.97 3.68
C ALA A 666 -30.16 -65.19 3.80
N SER A 667 -29.82 -66.36 4.32
CA SER A 667 -28.51 -66.98 4.46
C SER A 667 -27.80 -67.28 3.13
N LYS A 668 -26.48 -67.11 3.10
CA LYS A 668 -25.57 -67.92 2.28
C LYS A 668 -24.16 -67.94 2.88
N ASP A 669 -23.79 -69.08 3.44
CA ASP A 669 -22.41 -69.46 3.71
C ASP A 669 -21.69 -69.69 2.38
N SER A 670 -20.53 -69.06 2.20
CA SER A 670 -19.48 -69.54 1.31
C SER A 670 -18.14 -69.05 1.84
N HIS A 671 -17.28 -69.99 2.22
CA HIS A 671 -15.86 -69.75 2.44
C HIS A 671 -15.25 -69.07 1.22
N ASP A 672 -14.70 -67.87 1.37
CA ASP A 672 -13.63 -67.41 0.50
C ASP A 672 -12.63 -66.50 1.23
N LYS A 673 -11.41 -66.55 0.71
CA LYS A 673 -10.14 -66.22 1.34
C LYS A 673 -10.05 -64.79 1.88
N LYS A 674 -9.38 -64.65 3.03
CA LYS A 674 -8.85 -63.37 3.52
C LYS A 674 -7.88 -62.78 2.49
N GLU A 675 -8.32 -61.77 1.75
CA GLU A 675 -7.43 -60.74 1.21
C GLU A 675 -7.07 -59.78 2.35
N PRO A 676 -5.80 -59.33 2.46
CA PRO A 676 -5.40 -58.37 3.48
C PRO A 676 -6.01 -57.02 3.13
N THR A 677 -6.79 -56.47 4.07
CA THR A 677 -7.35 -55.13 4.00
C THR A 677 -6.24 -54.08 3.86
N ASP A 678 -6.23 -53.36 2.73
CA ASP A 678 -5.42 -52.16 2.50
C ASP A 678 -5.65 -51.14 3.62
N SER A 679 -4.62 -50.89 4.43
CA SER A 679 -4.58 -49.77 5.36
C SER A 679 -4.23 -48.48 4.59
N SER A 680 -5.16 -47.92 3.83
CA SER A 680 -4.89 -46.86 2.83
C SER A 680 -4.87 -45.43 3.40
N GLY A 681 -4.19 -45.21 4.53
CA GLY A 681 -3.87 -43.86 5.02
C GLY A 681 -2.51 -43.37 4.50
N PRO A 682 -2.31 -42.06 4.25
CA PRO A 682 -1.00 -41.54 3.87
C PRO A 682 0.01 -41.70 5.02
N HIS A 683 1.19 -42.25 4.74
CA HIS A 683 2.27 -42.39 5.72
C HIS A 683 3.14 -41.12 5.79
N SER A 684 3.09 -40.24 4.79
CA SER A 684 3.88 -39.01 4.75
C SER A 684 3.15 -37.86 4.08
N ILE A 685 3.36 -36.66 4.62
CA ILE A 685 2.86 -35.39 4.10
C ILE A 685 4.04 -34.48 3.78
N ILE A 686 4.03 -33.92 2.58
CA ILE A 686 4.96 -32.88 2.15
C ILE A 686 4.22 -31.55 2.14
N LEU A 687 4.72 -30.57 2.88
CA LEU A 687 4.23 -29.20 2.89
C LEU A 687 5.11 -28.35 1.97
N ASP A 688 4.57 -27.95 0.83
CA ASP A 688 5.21 -27.02 -0.10
C ASP A 688 5.01 -25.58 0.39
N LEU A 689 6.10 -24.99 0.88
CA LEU A 689 6.17 -23.63 1.40
C LEU A 689 6.82 -22.65 0.40
N SER A 690 6.91 -22.99 -0.89
CA SER A 690 7.48 -22.13 -1.94
C SER A 690 6.84 -20.73 -2.05
N ALA A 691 5.54 -20.61 -1.78
CA ALA A 691 4.83 -19.33 -1.77
C ALA A 691 5.00 -18.51 -0.48
N THR A 692 5.66 -19.07 0.55
CA THR A 692 5.83 -18.42 1.85
C THR A 692 7.00 -17.45 1.79
N SER A 693 6.69 -16.15 1.92
CA SER A 693 7.69 -15.08 1.87
C SER A 693 8.21 -14.68 3.26
N PHE A 694 7.40 -14.88 4.31
CA PHE A 694 7.74 -14.64 5.72
C PHE A 694 6.89 -15.54 6.62
N VAL A 695 7.30 -15.71 7.87
CA VAL A 695 6.51 -16.39 8.91
C VAL A 695 6.52 -15.57 10.19
N ASP A 696 5.38 -15.49 10.85
CA ASP A 696 5.24 -14.90 12.18
C ASP A 696 5.22 -15.96 13.28
N THR A 697 5.18 -15.52 14.54
CA THR A 697 5.18 -16.41 15.69
C THR A 697 4.01 -17.39 15.72
N VAL A 698 2.85 -16.99 15.20
CA VAL A 698 1.64 -17.84 15.17
C VAL A 698 1.80 -18.91 14.10
N ALA A 699 2.25 -18.55 12.89
CA ALA A 699 2.55 -19.48 11.82
C ALA A 699 3.60 -20.52 12.25
N VAL A 700 4.69 -20.11 12.90
CA VAL A 700 5.70 -21.04 13.43
C VAL A 700 5.09 -22.00 14.44
N LYS A 701 4.26 -21.50 15.36
CA LYS A 701 3.58 -22.34 16.36
C LYS A 701 2.60 -23.32 15.70
N THR A 702 1.85 -22.87 14.69
CA THR A 702 0.92 -23.70 13.93
C THR A 702 1.65 -24.78 13.15
N LEU A 703 2.74 -24.46 12.45
CA LEU A 703 3.57 -25.46 11.75
C LEU A 703 4.18 -26.48 12.73
N LYS A 704 4.62 -26.03 13.92
CA LYS A 704 5.16 -26.91 14.96
C LYS A 704 4.09 -27.85 15.51
N ASN A 705 2.88 -27.34 15.72
CA ASN A 705 1.73 -28.15 16.11
C ASN A 705 1.39 -29.16 15.01
N ILE A 706 1.31 -28.76 13.74
CA ILE A 706 1.06 -29.67 12.61
C ILE A 706 2.09 -30.82 12.59
N CYS A 707 3.38 -30.48 12.70
CA CYS A 707 4.45 -31.49 12.68
C CYS A 707 4.38 -32.44 13.87
N ARG A 708 4.06 -31.93 15.07
CA ARG A 708 3.90 -32.74 16.27
C ARG A 708 2.66 -33.62 16.19
N ASP A 709 1.51 -33.04 15.87
CA ASP A 709 0.21 -33.70 15.91
C ASP A 709 0.11 -34.79 14.82
N LEU A 710 0.65 -34.55 13.62
CA LEU A 710 0.78 -35.60 12.57
C LEU A 710 1.86 -36.62 12.91
N GLY A 711 2.97 -36.19 13.52
CA GLY A 711 4.01 -37.10 14.02
C GLY A 711 3.49 -38.07 15.08
N ASP A 712 2.63 -37.57 15.97
CA ASP A 712 1.93 -38.36 16.99
C ASP A 712 0.97 -39.36 16.37
N ILE A 713 0.43 -39.12 15.16
CA ILE A 713 -0.40 -40.09 14.42
C ILE A 713 0.49 -41.12 13.69
N GLY A 714 1.79 -40.88 13.56
CA GLY A 714 2.73 -41.72 12.82
C GLY A 714 2.92 -41.29 11.36
N VAL A 715 2.42 -40.10 10.99
CA VAL A 715 2.59 -39.52 9.65
C VAL A 715 3.82 -38.61 9.64
N GLY A 716 4.78 -38.90 8.76
CA GLY A 716 5.98 -38.07 8.60
C GLY A 716 5.68 -36.76 7.88
N VAL A 717 6.00 -35.61 8.49
CA VAL A 717 5.87 -34.29 7.87
C VAL A 717 7.21 -33.79 7.35
N TYR A 718 7.25 -33.37 6.10
CA TYR A 718 8.42 -32.85 5.40
C TYR A 718 8.13 -31.46 4.84
N LEU A 719 9.10 -30.55 4.90
CA LEU A 719 8.98 -29.19 4.39
C LEU A 719 9.76 -29.05 3.08
N THR A 720 9.17 -28.41 2.08
CA THR A 720 9.83 -28.17 0.79
C THR A 720 9.74 -26.70 0.36
N GLY A 721 10.69 -26.26 -0.47
CA GLY A 721 10.61 -24.96 -1.14
C GLY A 721 10.74 -23.73 -0.23
N CYS A 722 11.24 -23.87 1.00
CA CYS A 722 11.37 -22.72 1.90
C CYS A 722 12.42 -21.72 1.39
N GLN A 723 12.04 -20.44 1.28
CA GLN A 723 12.99 -19.38 0.97
C GLN A 723 14.00 -19.20 2.11
N ALA A 724 15.24 -18.81 1.80
CA ALA A 724 16.31 -18.66 2.80
C ALA A 724 15.94 -17.75 3.99
N CYS A 725 15.19 -16.67 3.74
CA CYS A 725 14.70 -15.78 4.80
C CYS A 725 13.69 -16.46 5.75
N VAL A 726 12.87 -17.37 5.24
CA VAL A 726 11.90 -18.14 6.02
C VAL A 726 12.61 -19.20 6.86
N VAL A 727 13.59 -19.90 6.27
CA VAL A 727 14.43 -20.87 7.02
C VAL A 727 15.12 -20.18 8.19
N GLU A 728 15.70 -19.00 7.98
CA GLU A 728 16.34 -18.22 9.04
C GLU A 728 15.35 -17.79 10.13
N GLN A 729 14.12 -17.39 9.75
CA GLN A 729 13.07 -17.07 10.72
C GLN A 729 12.65 -18.29 11.54
N LEU A 730 12.55 -19.46 10.92
CA LEU A 730 12.24 -20.74 11.60
C LEU A 730 13.36 -21.14 12.57
N GLU A 731 14.63 -21.01 12.16
CA GLU A 731 15.80 -21.26 13.01
C GLU A 731 15.81 -20.32 14.23
N ARG A 732 15.66 -19.01 14.02
CA ARG A 732 15.61 -18.02 15.11
C ARG A 732 14.42 -18.23 16.04
N ALA A 733 13.31 -18.75 15.54
CA ALA A 733 12.11 -19.04 16.33
C ALA A 733 12.14 -20.40 17.04
N GLY A 734 13.24 -21.17 16.93
CA GLY A 734 13.36 -22.49 17.57
C GLY A 734 12.38 -23.53 17.01
N PHE A 735 12.08 -23.44 15.71
CA PHE A 735 11.24 -24.40 15.00
C PHE A 735 11.92 -25.77 14.91
N PHE A 736 13.20 -25.78 14.51
CA PHE A 736 14.01 -26.99 14.43
C PHE A 736 14.41 -27.44 15.83
N SER A 737 14.05 -28.68 16.18
CA SER A 737 14.33 -29.32 17.47
C SER A 737 14.54 -30.82 17.25
N GLU A 738 14.87 -31.59 18.28
CA GLU A 738 15.03 -33.05 18.14
C GLU A 738 13.77 -33.73 17.54
N SER A 739 12.58 -33.20 17.83
CA SER A 739 11.31 -33.66 17.25
C SER A 739 11.11 -33.29 15.77
N ILE A 740 11.72 -32.20 15.29
CA ILE A 740 11.62 -31.70 13.90
C ILE A 740 13.05 -31.41 13.41
N PRO A 741 13.79 -32.46 13.02
CA PRO A 741 15.16 -32.30 12.57
C PRO A 741 15.24 -31.57 11.21
N LYS A 742 16.33 -30.83 11.00
CA LYS A 742 16.56 -30.06 9.77
C LYS A 742 16.74 -30.95 8.52
N ASN A 743 16.98 -32.25 8.69
CA ASN A 743 16.98 -33.25 7.60
C ASN A 743 15.59 -33.53 6.99
N ARG A 744 14.50 -32.97 7.55
CA ARG A 744 13.15 -33.03 6.97
C ARG A 744 12.82 -31.81 6.10
N LEU A 745 13.80 -30.93 5.88
CA LEU A 745 13.69 -29.77 5.00
C LEU A 745 14.44 -30.05 3.69
N PHE A 746 13.75 -29.84 2.57
CA PHE A 746 14.30 -30.05 1.24
C PHE A 746 14.08 -28.82 0.36
N VAL A 747 14.97 -28.60 -0.60
CA VAL A 747 14.82 -27.51 -1.58
C VAL A 747 13.73 -27.82 -2.60
N THR A 748 13.68 -29.06 -3.10
CA THR A 748 12.70 -29.47 -4.12
C THR A 748 11.73 -30.50 -3.58
N ILE A 749 10.51 -30.51 -4.13
CA ILE A 749 9.50 -31.54 -3.84
C ILE A 749 10.00 -32.92 -4.25
N HIS A 750 10.70 -33.01 -5.39
CA HIS A 750 11.21 -34.26 -5.92
C HIS A 750 12.23 -34.93 -4.99
N ASP A 751 13.17 -34.15 -4.43
CA ASP A 751 14.16 -34.67 -3.48
C ASP A 751 13.47 -35.23 -2.22
N ALA A 752 12.45 -34.53 -1.71
CA ALA A 752 11.66 -35.01 -0.57
C ALA A 752 10.91 -36.31 -0.89
N VAL A 753 10.27 -36.41 -2.06
CA VAL A 753 9.55 -37.62 -2.50
C VAL A 753 10.51 -38.81 -2.61
N LEU A 754 11.66 -38.64 -3.27
CA LEU A 754 12.66 -39.70 -3.41
C LEU A 754 13.22 -40.14 -2.05
N HIS A 755 13.48 -39.19 -1.14
CA HIS A 755 13.92 -39.50 0.21
C HIS A 755 12.89 -40.35 0.98
N ILE A 756 11.60 -40.02 0.86
CA ILE A 756 10.52 -40.76 1.50
C ILE A 756 10.39 -42.16 0.92
N LEU A 757 10.40 -42.30 -0.42
CA LEU A 757 10.27 -43.60 -1.08
C LEU A 757 11.43 -44.54 -0.74
N ASN A 758 12.66 -44.02 -0.72
CA ASN A 758 13.84 -44.77 -0.28
C ASN A 758 13.72 -45.24 1.17
N LYS A 759 13.13 -44.44 2.05
CA LYS A 759 12.95 -44.77 3.48
C LYS A 759 11.89 -45.85 3.71
N VAL A 760 10.86 -45.91 2.87
CA VAL A 760 9.77 -46.90 2.96
C VAL A 760 10.13 -48.21 2.25
N GLY A 761 11.24 -48.26 1.50
CA GLY A 761 11.67 -49.44 0.75
C GLY A 761 10.83 -49.72 -0.50
N GLN A 762 10.04 -48.73 -0.96
CA GLN A 762 9.26 -48.79 -2.20
C GLN A 762 10.09 -48.20 -3.35
N THR A 763 11.02 -49.00 -3.88
CA THR A 763 11.77 -48.66 -5.11
C THR A 763 11.03 -49.00 -6.40
N ASP A 764 9.89 -49.69 -6.32
CA ASP A 764 9.11 -50.19 -7.47
C ASP A 764 8.13 -49.16 -8.08
N VAL A 765 7.95 -47.99 -7.45
CA VAL A 765 7.28 -46.86 -8.12
C VAL A 765 8.31 -46.28 -9.09
N ILE A 766 8.21 -46.66 -10.36
CA ILE A 766 9.07 -46.23 -11.47
C ILE A 766 9.01 -44.70 -11.60
N LEU A 767 9.80 -44.00 -10.80
CA LEU A 767 10.26 -42.63 -10.97
C LEU A 767 11.54 -42.65 -11.84
N VAL A 768 11.50 -43.38 -12.95
CA VAL A 768 12.68 -43.54 -13.81
C VAL A 768 12.78 -42.35 -14.75
N THR A 769 13.69 -41.43 -14.43
CA THR A 769 14.46 -40.73 -15.46
C THR A 769 15.62 -41.66 -15.85
N THR A 770 15.35 -42.47 -16.89
CA THR A 770 16.24 -43.36 -17.67
C THR A 770 17.53 -43.91 -17.00
N ILE A 771 17.50 -45.20 -16.66
CA ILE A 771 18.69 -46.02 -16.36
C ILE A 771 19.05 -46.83 -17.62
N HIS A 772 20.22 -46.57 -18.21
CA HIS A 772 20.99 -47.56 -18.98
C HIS A 772 22.49 -47.40 -18.69
N PRO A 773 23.26 -48.50 -18.54
CA PRO A 773 24.66 -48.43 -18.16
C PRO A 773 25.56 -48.04 -19.36
N PRO A 774 26.65 -47.27 -19.16
CA PRO A 774 27.59 -46.98 -20.24
C PRO A 774 28.56 -48.14 -20.46
N CYS A 775 28.70 -48.55 -21.73
CA CYS A 775 29.89 -49.26 -22.18
C CYS A 775 31.12 -48.39 -21.93
N THR A 776 32.08 -48.95 -21.21
CA THR A 776 33.34 -48.33 -20.84
C THR A 776 34.21 -48.18 -22.08
N LEU A 777 34.53 -46.94 -22.48
CA LEU A 777 35.65 -46.66 -23.38
C LEU A 777 36.56 -45.64 -22.70
N TYR A 778 37.71 -46.13 -22.23
CA TYR A 778 38.79 -45.35 -21.65
C TYR A 778 39.43 -44.47 -22.73
N VAL A 779 39.50 -43.16 -22.49
CA VAL A 779 40.43 -42.25 -23.17
C VAL A 779 41.02 -41.31 -22.10
N PRO A 780 42.36 -41.23 -21.95
CA PRO A 780 42.97 -40.45 -20.88
C PRO A 780 42.99 -38.96 -21.25
N PHE A 781 42.62 -38.10 -20.30
CA PHE A 781 42.89 -36.66 -20.36
C PHE A 781 44.30 -36.36 -19.85
N PRO A 782 45.12 -35.55 -20.56
CA PRO A 782 46.34 -35.01 -20.00
C PRO A 782 46.04 -33.78 -19.14
N ALA A 783 46.78 -33.66 -18.05
CA ALA A 783 46.72 -32.57 -17.09
C ALA A 783 47.36 -31.28 -17.62
N GLY A 784 46.75 -30.13 -17.29
CA GLY A 784 47.44 -28.84 -17.14
C GLY A 784 47.09 -27.74 -18.15
N ALA A 785 46.28 -26.75 -17.71
CA ALA A 785 46.39 -25.34 -18.13
C ALA A 785 45.54 -24.43 -17.21
N PRO A 786 45.93 -23.16 -16.99
CA PRO A 786 45.57 -22.39 -15.79
C PRO A 786 44.29 -21.57 -15.88
N SER A 787 43.82 -21.20 -14.70
CA SER A 787 42.73 -20.30 -14.34
C SER A 787 42.91 -18.87 -14.86
N SER A 788 42.40 -18.56 -16.05
CA SER A 788 42.10 -17.17 -16.47
C SER A 788 41.38 -17.13 -17.83
N CYS A 789 40.13 -17.61 -17.91
CA CYS A 789 39.24 -17.31 -19.05
C CYS A 789 37.80 -17.78 -18.75
N LEU A 790 37.13 -17.15 -17.79
CA LEU A 790 35.69 -17.38 -17.53
C LEU A 790 35.02 -16.15 -16.93
N VAL A 791 35.36 -14.97 -17.47
CA VAL A 791 34.63 -13.72 -17.26
C VAL A 791 34.48 -13.08 -18.64
N ASN A 792 33.50 -13.55 -19.42
CA ASN A 792 32.86 -12.83 -20.53
C ASN A 792 31.97 -13.80 -21.33
N LEU A 793 30.88 -14.29 -20.74
CA LEU A 793 29.77 -14.89 -21.51
C LEU A 793 28.49 -15.00 -20.67
N LEU A 794 28.07 -13.89 -20.06
CA LEU A 794 26.77 -13.75 -19.40
C LEU A 794 26.24 -12.32 -19.58
N PHE A 795 26.12 -11.89 -20.83
CA PHE A 795 25.27 -10.76 -21.25
C PHE A 795 24.93 -10.98 -22.73
N LEU A 796 23.91 -11.82 -22.96
CA LEU A 796 23.02 -11.82 -24.13
C LEU A 796 22.10 -13.04 -24.04
N HIS A 797 21.03 -12.91 -23.24
CA HIS A 797 19.70 -13.36 -23.63
C HIS A 797 18.62 -12.72 -22.76
#